data_AF-A0A1Q3HW39-F1
#
_entry.id   AF-A0A1Q3HW39-F1
#
_cell.length_a   1.000
_cell.length_b   1.000
_cell.length_c   1.000
_cell.angle_alpha   90.00
_cell.angle_beta   90.00
_cell.angle_gamma   90.00
#
_symmetry.space_group_name_H-M   'P 1'
#
loop_
_entity.id
_entity.type
_entity.pdbx_description
1 polymer ?
#
loop_
_entity_poly.entity_id
_entity_poly.type
_entity_poly.pdbx_seq_one_letter_code
_entity_poly.pdbx_strand_id
1 'polypeptide(L)'
;MWVGTLVLAGVLWGGCHETPLDSIEEPKPGHNGGGDTGGGDTSGGDTGGGDTGGGDTGGGCGSDCEPPGPPLIQREPAPNPIPEENSRPGDPRWRGGAAAPEGQLEAYTSTESAEAGESVGVKVSTRTETTVTAELFRMGYYGGAGARKLWSGGPWQTREQASCERHVTTARIECDWTDTFSITIDPAWRSGLYVVKLTRADGTMRFVPFVIRDRRAADILYTPNFTTYQAYNTWGGTSLYFDAAWATPLGRAREVSFNRPYKDSNGAGKTFFLDINFIQLMEKHGYDVTYGTQLDFVRFPDFVEGIGAFVGAAQDEYWPEQERDQLEAALQRPDGKTSLVYFGGNGGYWRVRFEKDARGNLRNMVCYKNESDLDPQRGSTVRFRDLPNPRPESNLFGAMYEGWQLVMFPMVVSDASHWLFEGTGLTQGTLLQGLLGYEYDKNFPELPGAPEGLHVSMISPVVSGEGIPSHATAVDRTLPSGRLVFSAGSICWGLGLGTDPELRDPRVARMTLNVLDRALTHRVRPSAREPVTAPGPVQSPPEGQWVQRVEAFAGRAGRSGFQDGSAAEALFKAPTGLAVTPNGEVVVADTGNNRIRLIQPGATPTVITLAGNGELGYRDGAGAQAMFRYPTAVAVGLAGEIYVADSENHVIRVLEKDAEGWKVRTVAGIVSRSGFADGVPAKARFNRPMSLAVDSAGNLYIADQVGNRIRMLRSGRSEVVTIAGSGAGGRVDENGIKASFNNPTALVMGQDGALYVFEAGNQLVRRVSLSAPYKVETVAGRRDGYVFGFADGDGSVARFRGQMGMSVAVDGRLVIADTGNFRIRKVQLGADASSSRVVTVAGSGKLGTNLGSGDVADIVAPTGLATDVHGNIYVSDSFNHAIRVIIP
;
A
#
# COMPACT_ATOMS: atom_id res chain seq x y z
N MET A 1 4.48 -11.73 17.36
CA MET A 1 3.57 -10.58 17.17
C MET A 1 3.34 -10.21 15.69
N TRP A 2 3.88 -10.93 14.69
CA TRP A 2 3.75 -10.53 13.26
C TRP A 2 3.63 -11.70 12.25
N VAL A 3 3.18 -12.89 12.68
CA VAL A 3 3.11 -14.08 11.81
C VAL A 3 1.85 -14.11 10.93
N GLY A 4 0.83 -13.30 11.26
CA GLY A 4 -0.42 -13.22 10.48
C GLY A 4 -0.32 -12.39 9.20
N THR A 5 0.70 -11.55 9.05
CA THR A 5 0.82 -10.57 7.95
C THR A 5 1.30 -11.21 6.63
N LEU A 6 1.90 -12.40 6.66
CA LEU A 6 2.46 -13.03 5.45
C LEU A 6 1.46 -13.76 4.56
N VAL A 7 0.35 -14.22 5.13
CA VAL A 7 -0.73 -14.79 4.30
C VAL A 7 -1.45 -13.66 3.53
N LEU A 8 -1.44 -12.43 4.06
CA LEU A 8 -2.04 -11.24 3.45
C LEU A 8 -1.33 -10.78 2.17
N ALA A 9 0.00 -10.92 2.11
CA ALA A 9 0.73 -10.71 0.85
C ALA A 9 0.27 -11.72 -0.22
N GLY A 10 0.14 -13.01 0.10
CA GLY A 10 -0.32 -14.00 -0.90
C GLY A 10 -1.73 -13.75 -1.47
N VAL A 11 -2.65 -13.19 -0.69
CA VAL A 11 -4.08 -13.06 -1.09
C VAL A 11 -4.41 -11.72 -1.75
N LEU A 12 -3.78 -10.60 -1.34
CA LEU A 12 -3.88 -9.33 -2.08
C LEU A 12 -3.07 -9.39 -3.38
N TRP A 13 -1.95 -10.11 -3.40
CA TRP A 13 -1.16 -10.31 -4.63
C TRP A 13 -1.80 -11.33 -5.58
N GLY A 14 -2.74 -12.16 -5.10
CA GLY A 14 -3.59 -12.99 -5.95
C GLY A 14 -4.66 -12.22 -6.73
N GLY A 15 -4.87 -10.93 -6.43
CA GLY A 15 -5.76 -10.04 -7.19
C GLY A 15 -5.12 -9.42 -8.43
N CYS A 16 -3.78 -9.42 -8.52
CA CYS A 16 -3.02 -9.04 -9.71
C CYS A 16 -2.58 -10.30 -10.48
N HIS A 17 -3.51 -11.21 -10.78
CA HIS A 17 -3.26 -12.16 -11.85
C HIS A 17 -3.36 -11.42 -13.18
N GLU A 18 -2.27 -11.43 -13.95
CA GLU A 18 -2.29 -11.06 -15.36
C GLU A 18 -3.41 -11.84 -16.05
N THR A 19 -4.42 -11.14 -16.57
CA THR A 19 -5.31 -11.72 -17.57
C THR A 19 -4.44 -12.23 -18.73
N PRO A 20 -4.58 -13.49 -19.17
CA PRO A 20 -3.98 -13.92 -20.42
C PRO A 20 -4.47 -12.97 -21.52
N LEU A 21 -3.53 -12.35 -22.23
CA LEU A 21 -3.86 -11.67 -23.49
C LEU A 21 -4.22 -12.77 -24.50
N ASP A 22 -5.49 -13.14 -24.55
CA ASP A 22 -6.02 -13.93 -25.66
C ASP A 22 -5.92 -13.11 -26.96
N SER A 23 -5.57 -13.83 -28.02
CA SER A 23 -5.28 -13.31 -29.37
C SER A 23 -6.33 -12.32 -29.87
N ILE A 24 -5.88 -11.10 -30.18
CA ILE A 24 -6.66 -10.15 -30.99
C ILE A 24 -6.77 -10.74 -32.40
N GLU A 25 -7.96 -11.24 -32.76
CA GLU A 25 -8.30 -11.52 -34.15
C GLU A 25 -8.33 -10.21 -34.95
N GLU A 26 -7.70 -10.24 -36.13
CA GLU A 26 -7.62 -9.12 -37.07
C GLU A 26 -9.00 -8.62 -37.50
N PRO A 27 -9.24 -7.30 -37.56
CA PRO A 27 -10.39 -6.77 -38.27
C PRO A 27 -10.13 -6.84 -39.79
N LYS A 28 -10.94 -7.63 -40.49
CA LYS A 28 -10.99 -7.68 -41.96
C LYS A 28 -11.28 -6.28 -42.54
N PRO A 29 -10.62 -5.86 -43.64
CA PRO A 29 -10.87 -4.57 -44.24
C PRO A 29 -12.18 -4.58 -45.04
N GLY A 30 -13.12 -3.72 -44.64
CA GLY A 30 -14.32 -3.38 -45.41
C GLY A 30 -14.01 -2.30 -46.44
N HIS A 31 -14.29 -2.61 -47.71
CA HIS A 31 -14.37 -1.65 -48.80
C HIS A 31 -15.55 -0.68 -48.65
N ASN A 32 -15.29 0.59 -49.00
CA ASN A 32 -16.14 1.62 -49.64
C ASN A 32 -15.62 2.98 -49.12
N GLY A 33 -15.28 3.99 -49.90
CA GLY A 33 -15.58 4.31 -51.29
C GLY A 33 -15.92 5.81 -51.35
N GLY A 34 -15.17 6.58 -52.13
CA GLY A 34 -15.58 7.91 -52.62
C GLY A 34 -15.04 9.12 -51.85
N GLY A 35 -14.34 10.01 -52.58
CA GLY A 35 -14.01 11.36 -52.11
C GLY A 35 -12.78 11.95 -52.80
N ASP A 36 -12.93 12.34 -54.06
CA ASP A 36 -11.94 12.99 -54.91
C ASP A 36 -11.83 14.51 -54.64
N THR A 37 -10.75 15.11 -55.18
CA THR A 37 -10.41 16.55 -55.37
C THR A 37 -9.73 17.27 -54.19
N GLY A 38 -8.59 17.96 -54.32
CA GLY A 38 -7.72 18.27 -55.46
C GLY A 38 -6.88 19.54 -55.17
N GLY A 39 -5.59 19.55 -55.56
CA GLY A 39 -4.70 20.72 -55.74
C GLY A 39 -4.20 21.45 -54.47
N GLY A 40 -2.96 21.92 -54.35
CA GLY A 40 -1.83 22.02 -55.26
C GLY A 40 -0.81 22.99 -54.64
N ASP A 41 0.49 22.68 -54.80
CA ASP A 41 1.66 23.57 -54.90
C ASP A 41 1.69 24.94 -54.17
N THR A 42 2.75 25.18 -53.38
CA THR A 42 3.98 25.83 -53.89
C THR A 42 4.99 26.12 -52.78
N SER A 43 6.25 25.95 -53.18
CA SER A 43 7.51 26.35 -52.56
C SER A 43 7.69 27.85 -52.34
N GLY A 44 8.57 28.21 -51.39
CA GLY A 44 9.22 29.53 -51.39
C GLY A 44 10.12 29.71 -50.18
N GLY A 45 11.43 29.49 -50.34
CA GLY A 45 12.43 29.93 -49.37
C GLY A 45 12.83 31.39 -49.60
N ASP A 46 13.43 32.02 -48.59
CA ASP A 46 14.50 32.99 -48.83
C ASP A 46 15.39 33.17 -47.59
N THR A 47 16.54 33.75 -47.85
CA THR A 47 17.83 33.76 -47.16
C THR A 47 18.26 35.18 -46.79
N GLY A 48 19.35 35.31 -46.03
CA GLY A 48 20.12 36.55 -45.80
C GLY A 48 20.11 36.97 -44.33
N GLY A 49 21.24 36.95 -43.59
CA GLY A 49 22.47 37.73 -43.79
C GLY A 49 22.40 38.92 -42.82
N GLY A 50 23.14 39.03 -41.71
CA GLY A 50 24.59 39.07 -41.57
C GLY A 50 25.02 40.53 -41.33
N ASP A 51 25.56 40.89 -40.16
CA ASP A 51 26.66 41.88 -40.08
C ASP A 51 27.33 41.92 -38.69
N THR A 52 28.51 42.53 -38.67
CA THR A 52 29.67 42.39 -37.80
C THR A 52 30.15 43.73 -37.23
N GLY A 53 31.10 43.69 -36.26
CA GLY A 53 31.97 44.81 -35.85
C GLY A 53 31.67 45.27 -34.42
N GLY A 54 32.59 45.35 -33.45
CA GLY A 54 34.03 45.68 -33.42
C GLY A 54 34.16 46.83 -32.40
N GLY A 55 34.83 46.72 -31.25
CA GLY A 55 36.28 46.80 -31.06
C GLY A 55 36.61 47.72 -29.87
N ASP A 56 37.27 47.15 -28.86
CA ASP A 56 38.42 47.61 -28.04
C ASP A 56 38.47 49.02 -27.37
N THR A 57 38.84 49.06 -26.07
CA THR A 57 40.09 49.68 -25.55
C THR A 57 40.29 49.35 -24.06
N GLY A 58 41.51 48.94 -23.69
CA GLY A 58 41.90 48.55 -22.33
C GLY A 58 42.40 49.66 -21.39
N GLY A 59 42.64 49.25 -20.14
CA GLY A 59 43.32 50.00 -19.08
C GLY A 59 43.60 49.08 -17.87
N GLY A 60 44.85 49.04 -17.40
CA GLY A 60 45.41 47.95 -16.60
C GLY A 60 45.49 48.11 -15.07
N CYS A 61 45.59 46.92 -14.44
CA CYS A 61 46.32 46.45 -13.25
C CYS A 61 46.32 47.13 -11.85
N GLY A 62 46.08 46.25 -10.85
CA GLY A 62 46.62 46.25 -9.47
C GLY A 62 45.51 45.96 -8.44
N SER A 63 45.54 44.98 -7.54
CA SER A 63 46.48 43.94 -7.10
C SER A 63 45.68 42.90 -6.28
N ASP A 64 46.23 41.69 -6.12
CA ASP A 64 45.81 40.59 -5.23
C ASP A 64 44.71 39.64 -5.74
N CYS A 65 45.11 38.69 -6.59
CA CYS A 65 44.39 37.42 -6.79
C CYS A 65 45.28 36.26 -6.36
N GLU A 66 44.79 35.48 -5.39
CA GLU A 66 45.24 34.10 -5.13
C GLU A 66 45.22 33.29 -6.44
N PRO A 67 46.07 32.26 -6.59
CA PRO A 67 46.03 31.42 -7.79
C PRO A 67 44.63 30.80 -7.90
N PRO A 68 44.01 30.78 -9.08
CA PRO A 68 42.77 30.05 -9.26
C PRO A 68 43.04 28.60 -8.87
N GLY A 69 42.18 28.06 -8.00
CA GLY A 69 42.12 26.62 -7.77
C GLY A 69 42.04 25.88 -9.12
N PRO A 70 42.49 24.63 -9.19
CA PRO A 70 42.49 23.88 -10.45
C PRO A 70 41.11 24.00 -11.10
N PRO A 71 41.04 24.24 -12.42
CA PRO A 71 39.76 24.43 -13.09
C PRO A 71 38.89 23.22 -12.75
N LEU A 72 37.70 23.49 -12.23
CA LEU A 72 36.65 22.49 -12.06
C LEU A 72 36.58 21.75 -13.39
N ILE A 73 36.93 20.47 -13.41
CA ILE A 73 36.68 19.63 -14.57
C ILE A 73 35.16 19.59 -14.69
N GLN A 74 34.61 20.49 -15.48
CA GLN A 74 33.30 20.32 -16.07
C GLN A 74 33.45 19.10 -16.96
N ARG A 75 33.27 17.90 -16.41
CA ARG A 75 32.95 16.74 -17.24
C ARG A 75 31.65 17.13 -17.91
N GLU A 76 31.73 17.48 -19.19
CA GLU A 76 30.53 17.64 -20.00
C GLU A 76 29.67 16.38 -19.80
N PRO A 77 28.36 16.52 -19.56
CA PRO A 77 27.49 15.37 -19.41
C PRO A 77 27.64 14.50 -20.67
N ALA A 78 27.92 13.21 -20.46
CA ALA A 78 27.95 12.25 -21.55
C ALA A 78 26.59 12.32 -22.29
N PRO A 79 26.56 12.19 -23.62
CA PRO A 79 25.31 12.25 -24.37
C PRO A 79 24.32 11.20 -23.85
N ASN A 80 23.09 11.62 -23.59
CA ASN A 80 22.02 10.78 -23.08
C ASN A 80 21.82 9.54 -23.99
N PRO A 81 22.07 8.31 -23.50
CA PRO A 81 21.99 7.10 -24.33
C PRO A 81 20.57 6.58 -24.52
N ILE A 82 19.59 7.07 -23.74
CA ILE A 82 18.23 6.50 -23.69
C ILE A 82 17.44 6.71 -25.00
N PRO A 83 17.47 7.87 -25.69
CA PRO A 83 16.81 8.02 -26.98
C PRO A 83 17.33 7.04 -28.06
N GLU A 84 18.65 6.83 -28.11
CA GLU A 84 19.26 5.86 -29.03
C GLU A 84 18.80 4.43 -28.68
N GLU A 85 18.84 4.06 -27.40
CA GLU A 85 18.42 2.73 -26.95
C GLU A 85 16.93 2.48 -27.23
N ASN A 86 16.06 3.48 -26.99
CA ASN A 86 14.63 3.36 -27.26
C ASN A 86 14.26 3.30 -28.75
N SER A 87 15.15 3.72 -29.65
CA SER A 87 14.95 3.56 -31.09
C SER A 87 15.13 2.09 -31.53
N ARG A 88 15.73 1.25 -30.69
CA ARG A 88 15.92 -0.18 -30.96
C ARG A 88 14.58 -0.92 -30.83
N PRO A 89 14.34 -1.97 -31.63
CA PRO A 89 13.10 -2.73 -31.56
C PRO A 89 12.99 -3.50 -30.25
N GLY A 90 11.85 -3.36 -29.57
CA GLY A 90 11.49 -4.19 -28.42
C GLY A 90 10.90 -5.54 -28.83
N ASP A 91 10.77 -6.46 -27.88
CA ASP A 91 10.17 -7.77 -28.10
C ASP A 91 8.89 -7.91 -27.25
N PRO A 92 7.68 -7.74 -27.81
CA PRO A 92 6.43 -7.81 -27.03
C PRO A 92 6.12 -9.21 -26.48
N ARG A 93 6.84 -10.26 -26.91
CA ARG A 93 6.61 -11.65 -26.47
C ARG A 93 7.52 -12.05 -25.32
N TRP A 94 8.32 -11.14 -24.77
CA TRP A 94 9.31 -11.43 -23.74
C TRP A 94 8.70 -12.10 -22.49
N ARG A 95 7.45 -11.78 -22.13
CA ARG A 95 6.71 -12.44 -21.03
C ARG A 95 6.08 -13.79 -21.36
N GLY A 96 6.11 -14.23 -22.63
CA GLY A 96 5.42 -15.46 -23.05
C GLY A 96 5.99 -16.73 -22.40
N GLY A 97 5.16 -17.76 -22.25
CA GLY A 97 5.52 -19.04 -21.63
C GLY A 97 4.89 -19.24 -20.25
N ALA A 98 4.62 -20.49 -19.89
CA ALA A 98 4.01 -20.81 -18.60
C ALA A 98 5.05 -20.75 -17.47
N ALA A 99 4.68 -20.24 -16.30
CA ALA A 99 5.55 -20.27 -15.14
C ALA A 99 5.90 -21.71 -14.75
N ALA A 100 7.18 -21.98 -14.49
CA ALA A 100 7.58 -23.26 -13.95
C ALA A 100 7.01 -23.45 -12.52
N PRO A 101 6.48 -24.64 -12.17
CA PRO A 101 6.06 -24.92 -10.80
C PRO A 101 7.21 -24.74 -9.79
N GLU A 102 6.89 -24.44 -8.53
CA GLU A 102 7.88 -24.25 -7.47
C GLU A 102 8.82 -25.48 -7.36
N GLY A 103 10.13 -25.23 -7.36
CA GLY A 103 11.19 -26.23 -7.30
C GLY A 103 11.52 -26.93 -8.64
N GLN A 104 10.78 -26.68 -9.72
CA GLN A 104 11.00 -27.37 -11.01
C GLN A 104 12.08 -26.73 -11.88
N LEU A 105 12.14 -25.40 -11.84
CA LEU A 105 13.19 -24.56 -12.43
C LEU A 105 13.42 -23.43 -11.44
N GLU A 106 14.64 -23.27 -10.96
CA GLU A 106 15.02 -22.29 -9.96
C GLU A 106 16.38 -21.69 -10.34
N ALA A 107 16.55 -20.38 -10.16
CA ALA A 107 17.79 -19.72 -10.53
C ALA A 107 18.04 -18.40 -9.79
N TYR A 108 19.31 -18.01 -9.73
CA TYR A 108 19.77 -16.71 -9.25
C TYR A 108 21.11 -16.31 -9.91
N THR A 109 21.46 -15.03 -9.89
CA THR A 109 22.72 -14.49 -10.43
C THR A 109 23.84 -14.49 -9.38
N SER A 110 25.10 -14.41 -9.82
CA SER A 110 26.27 -14.24 -8.95
C SER A 110 26.39 -12.84 -8.33
N THR A 111 25.69 -11.85 -8.89
CA THR A 111 25.62 -10.46 -8.42
C THR A 111 24.30 -9.83 -8.86
N GLU A 112 23.81 -8.85 -8.09
CA GLU A 112 22.62 -8.05 -8.39
C GLU A 112 22.97 -6.85 -9.29
N SER A 113 24.26 -6.52 -9.41
CA SER A 113 24.74 -5.36 -10.15
C SER A 113 26.12 -5.63 -10.77
N ALA A 114 26.31 -5.24 -12.03
CA ALA A 114 27.56 -5.42 -12.78
C ALA A 114 27.83 -4.25 -13.74
N GLU A 115 29.10 -4.02 -14.08
CA GLU A 115 29.60 -3.07 -15.08
C GLU A 115 29.99 -3.75 -16.40
N ALA A 116 30.16 -2.96 -17.45
CA ALA A 116 30.73 -3.40 -18.72
C ALA A 116 32.06 -4.16 -18.52
N GLY A 117 32.21 -5.30 -19.19
CA GLY A 117 33.37 -6.18 -19.09
C GLY A 117 33.35 -7.15 -17.90
N GLU A 118 32.52 -6.91 -16.88
CA GLU A 118 32.31 -7.88 -15.80
C GLU A 118 31.48 -9.08 -16.32
N SER A 119 31.44 -10.18 -15.56
CA SER A 119 30.65 -11.36 -15.89
C SER A 119 29.66 -11.69 -14.80
N VAL A 120 28.41 -11.93 -15.21
CA VAL A 120 27.31 -12.36 -14.33
C VAL A 120 27.09 -13.85 -14.52
N GLY A 121 27.44 -14.64 -13.51
CA GLY A 121 27.15 -16.07 -13.46
C GLY A 121 25.68 -16.32 -13.20
N VAL A 122 25.04 -17.18 -13.98
CA VAL A 122 23.65 -17.63 -13.78
C VAL A 122 23.68 -19.07 -13.28
N LYS A 123 23.14 -19.26 -12.08
CA LYS A 123 23.09 -20.57 -11.40
C LYS A 123 21.70 -21.13 -11.56
N VAL A 124 21.58 -22.28 -12.22
CA VAL A 124 20.31 -22.94 -12.51
C VAL A 124 20.26 -24.29 -11.81
N SER A 125 19.14 -24.60 -11.18
CA SER A 125 18.82 -25.92 -10.63
C SER A 125 17.48 -26.39 -11.19
N THR A 126 17.45 -27.63 -11.68
CA THR A 126 16.23 -28.28 -12.17
C THR A 126 16.05 -29.61 -11.46
N ARG A 127 14.87 -29.85 -10.88
CA ARG A 127 14.59 -31.09 -10.13
C ARG A 127 14.81 -32.37 -10.94
N THR A 128 14.57 -32.29 -12.25
CA THR A 128 14.87 -33.36 -13.20
C THR A 128 15.93 -32.88 -14.16
N GLU A 129 16.80 -33.81 -14.59
CA GLU A 129 17.79 -33.52 -15.61
C GLU A 129 17.09 -33.15 -16.91
N THR A 130 17.47 -32.00 -17.47
CA THR A 130 16.79 -31.42 -18.63
C THR A 130 17.71 -30.41 -19.31
N THR A 131 17.19 -29.76 -20.36
CA THR A 131 17.87 -28.61 -20.96
C THR A 131 17.15 -27.31 -20.64
N VAL A 132 17.95 -26.25 -20.48
CA VAL A 132 17.49 -24.88 -20.32
C VAL A 132 18.16 -24.01 -21.36
N THR A 133 17.38 -23.13 -21.97
CA THR A 133 17.86 -22.01 -22.79
C THR A 133 17.67 -20.71 -22.02
N ALA A 134 18.42 -19.68 -22.39
CA ALA A 134 18.34 -18.38 -21.75
C ALA A 134 18.23 -17.26 -22.79
N GLU A 135 17.44 -16.24 -22.48
CA GLU A 135 17.36 -14.98 -23.21
C GLU A 135 17.57 -13.82 -22.23
N LEU A 136 18.42 -12.85 -22.58
CA LEU A 136 18.65 -11.64 -21.78
C LEU A 136 17.83 -10.49 -22.35
N PHE A 137 17.06 -9.84 -21.50
CA PHE A 137 16.27 -8.66 -21.83
C PHE A 137 16.67 -7.44 -21.00
N ARG A 138 16.83 -6.28 -21.65
CA ARG A 138 16.88 -4.97 -20.97
C ARG A 138 15.46 -4.44 -20.85
N MET A 139 15.03 -4.10 -19.65
CA MET A 139 13.73 -3.46 -19.39
C MET A 139 13.78 -1.99 -19.82
N GLY A 140 12.70 -1.47 -20.39
CA GLY A 140 12.67 -0.11 -20.97
C GLY A 140 11.41 0.16 -21.79
N TYR A 141 11.32 1.31 -22.46
CA TYR A 141 10.09 1.66 -23.20
C TYR A 141 9.92 0.89 -24.52
N TYR A 142 10.89 1.01 -25.44
CA TYR A 142 10.92 0.33 -26.75
C TYR A 142 9.57 0.34 -27.52
N GLY A 143 8.97 1.52 -27.67
CA GLY A 143 7.69 1.66 -28.37
C GLY A 143 6.49 1.02 -27.64
N GLY A 144 6.63 0.73 -26.34
CA GLY A 144 5.60 0.09 -25.52
C GLY A 144 5.77 -1.42 -25.36
N ALA A 145 6.80 -2.04 -25.96
CA ALA A 145 7.06 -3.47 -25.78
C ALA A 145 7.55 -3.83 -24.36
N GLY A 146 8.10 -2.85 -23.62
CA GLY A 146 8.52 -3.01 -22.23
C GLY A 146 9.89 -3.67 -22.03
N ALA A 147 10.43 -4.32 -23.05
CA ALA A 147 11.75 -4.93 -23.02
C ALA A 147 12.36 -5.11 -24.42
N ARG A 148 13.69 -5.13 -24.48
CA ARG A 148 14.46 -5.50 -25.68
C ARG A 148 15.31 -6.72 -25.41
N LYS A 149 15.26 -7.70 -26.31
CA LYS A 149 16.17 -8.84 -26.29
C LYS A 149 17.57 -8.44 -26.76
N LEU A 150 18.59 -8.84 -26.01
CA LEU A 150 19.99 -8.54 -26.28
C LEU A 150 20.81 -9.77 -26.64
N TRP A 151 20.49 -10.88 -26.03
CA TRP A 151 21.30 -12.08 -26.10
C TRP A 151 20.43 -13.32 -25.89
N SER A 152 20.85 -14.43 -26.47
CA SER A 152 20.29 -15.74 -26.23
C SER A 152 21.41 -16.78 -26.20
N GLY A 153 21.25 -17.84 -25.42
CA GLY A 153 22.22 -18.93 -25.37
C GLY A 153 21.60 -20.26 -24.93
N GLY A 154 22.43 -21.30 -24.98
CA GLY A 154 22.07 -22.68 -24.66
C GLY A 154 21.74 -23.49 -25.92
N PRO A 155 21.15 -24.69 -25.76
CA PRO A 155 20.73 -25.30 -24.50
C PRO A 155 21.90 -25.76 -23.62
N TRP A 156 21.80 -25.57 -22.31
CA TRP A 156 22.70 -26.22 -21.32
C TRP A 156 21.99 -27.39 -20.67
N GLN A 157 22.73 -28.46 -20.42
CA GLN A 157 22.25 -29.55 -19.56
C GLN A 157 22.24 -29.06 -18.12
N THR A 158 21.09 -29.19 -17.47
CA THR A 158 20.88 -28.79 -16.07
C THR A 158 20.35 -29.96 -15.27
N ARG A 159 20.72 -30.00 -14.00
CA ARG A 159 20.23 -30.97 -13.01
C ARG A 159 20.08 -30.29 -11.68
N GLU A 160 19.59 -31.02 -10.69
CA GLU A 160 19.45 -30.52 -9.33
C GLU A 160 20.86 -30.21 -8.78
N GLN A 161 21.05 -28.97 -8.31
CA GLN A 161 22.27 -28.57 -7.63
C GLN A 161 22.18 -28.86 -6.13
N ALA A 162 23.31 -28.73 -5.43
CA ALA A 162 23.42 -29.02 -4.00
C ALA A 162 22.33 -28.31 -3.18
N SER A 163 21.83 -28.98 -2.13
CA SER A 163 20.86 -28.39 -1.21
C SER A 163 21.43 -27.12 -0.57
N CYS A 164 20.61 -26.08 -0.47
CA CYS A 164 21.02 -24.83 0.14
C CYS A 164 21.12 -24.97 1.66
N GLU A 165 22.22 -24.49 2.24
CA GLU A 165 22.47 -24.60 3.66
C GLU A 165 21.61 -23.60 4.44
N ARG A 166 21.16 -24.05 5.62
CA ARG A 166 20.40 -23.22 6.55
C ARG A 166 21.26 -22.88 7.76
N HIS A 167 21.46 -21.59 7.99
CA HIS A 167 22.13 -21.13 9.20
C HIS A 167 21.20 -21.27 10.42
N VAL A 168 21.71 -21.90 11.48
CA VAL A 168 20.89 -22.33 12.62
C VAL A 168 20.39 -21.18 13.50
N THR A 169 21.17 -20.11 13.66
CA THR A 169 20.82 -19.00 14.57
C THR A 169 20.16 -17.81 13.88
N THR A 170 20.39 -17.63 12.58
CA THR A 170 19.88 -16.48 11.82
C THR A 170 18.76 -16.86 10.85
N ALA A 171 18.52 -18.17 10.66
CA ALA A 171 17.57 -18.73 9.70
C ALA A 171 17.82 -18.33 8.24
N ARG A 172 19.04 -17.86 7.94
CA ARG A 172 19.52 -17.58 6.58
C ARG A 172 19.55 -18.87 5.78
N ILE A 173 19.00 -18.84 4.57
CA ILE A 173 19.20 -19.87 3.55
C ILE A 173 20.17 -19.32 2.52
N GLU A 174 21.23 -20.07 2.24
CA GLU A 174 22.24 -19.74 1.23
C GLU A 174 22.60 -20.97 0.42
N CYS A 175 22.58 -20.84 -0.90
CA CYS A 175 22.96 -21.88 -1.84
C CYS A 175 24.41 -21.67 -2.30
N ASP A 176 25.18 -22.75 -2.40
CA ASP A 176 26.53 -22.75 -2.97
C ASP A 176 26.54 -23.30 -4.41
N TRP A 177 25.52 -22.96 -5.20
CA TRP A 177 25.41 -23.46 -6.58
C TRP A 177 26.55 -22.96 -7.45
N THR A 178 26.95 -23.80 -8.39
CA THR A 178 27.93 -23.47 -9.43
C THR A 178 27.24 -22.78 -10.60
N ASP A 179 27.97 -21.90 -11.28
CA ASP A 179 27.46 -21.23 -12.48
C ASP A 179 27.16 -22.27 -13.56
N THR A 180 25.93 -22.27 -14.06
CA THR A 180 25.55 -23.10 -15.22
C THR A 180 26.11 -22.48 -16.49
N PHE A 181 26.09 -21.15 -16.57
CA PHE A 181 26.73 -20.35 -17.59
C PHE A 181 26.99 -18.94 -17.04
N SER A 182 27.78 -18.14 -17.77
CA SER A 182 28.04 -16.76 -17.43
C SER A 182 27.74 -15.85 -18.61
N ILE A 183 27.25 -14.65 -18.32
CA ILE A 183 27.01 -13.60 -19.30
C ILE A 183 28.08 -12.53 -19.07
N THR A 184 28.98 -12.34 -20.04
CA THR A 184 29.90 -11.20 -20.03
C THR A 184 29.16 -9.96 -20.50
N ILE A 185 29.26 -8.87 -19.73
CA ILE A 185 28.55 -7.63 -20.03
C ILE A 185 29.23 -6.93 -21.20
N ASP A 186 28.55 -6.89 -22.33
CA ASP A 186 29.02 -6.18 -23.52
C ASP A 186 29.08 -4.67 -23.22
N PRO A 187 30.21 -3.98 -23.52
CA PRO A 187 30.31 -2.53 -23.38
C PRO A 187 29.25 -1.72 -24.14
N ALA A 188 28.60 -2.30 -25.15
CA ALA A 188 27.49 -1.68 -25.87
C ALA A 188 26.16 -1.73 -25.10
N TRP A 189 26.02 -2.57 -24.08
CA TRP A 189 24.81 -2.66 -23.27
C TRP A 189 24.71 -1.47 -22.32
N ARG A 190 23.59 -0.73 -22.43
CA ARG A 190 23.36 0.50 -21.65
C ARG A 190 23.00 0.18 -20.20
N SER A 191 23.29 1.10 -19.28
CA SER A 191 22.79 0.95 -17.90
C SER A 191 21.27 0.74 -17.89
N GLY A 192 20.78 -0.13 -17.02
CA GLY A 192 19.38 -0.58 -17.02
C GLY A 192 19.11 -1.67 -16.00
N LEU A 193 17.83 -1.95 -15.80
CA LEU A 193 17.37 -3.20 -15.20
C LEU A 193 17.26 -4.28 -16.28
N TYR A 194 17.82 -5.45 -15.99
CA TYR A 194 17.88 -6.58 -16.90
C TYR A 194 17.21 -7.79 -16.27
N VAL A 195 16.65 -8.64 -17.12
CA VAL A 195 16.06 -9.92 -16.71
C VAL A 195 16.58 -11.01 -17.64
N VAL A 196 17.13 -12.07 -17.03
CA VAL A 196 17.40 -13.33 -17.71
C VAL A 196 16.12 -14.16 -17.68
N LYS A 197 15.57 -14.50 -18.84
CA LYS A 197 14.49 -15.47 -18.97
C LYS A 197 15.07 -16.84 -19.27
N LEU A 198 14.88 -17.77 -18.36
CA LEU A 198 15.21 -19.17 -18.53
C LEU A 198 13.99 -19.92 -19.05
N THR A 199 14.15 -20.70 -20.11
CA THR A 199 13.10 -21.57 -20.66
C THR A 199 13.57 -23.01 -20.64
N ARG A 200 12.86 -23.85 -19.89
CA ARG A 200 13.08 -25.30 -19.82
C ARG A 200 12.57 -25.97 -21.09
N ALA A 201 13.09 -27.16 -21.41
CA ALA A 201 12.71 -27.95 -22.59
C ALA A 201 11.20 -28.17 -22.79
N ASP A 202 10.41 -28.15 -21.71
CA ASP A 202 8.94 -28.29 -21.75
C ASP A 202 8.20 -26.95 -21.96
N GLY A 203 8.93 -25.86 -22.20
CA GLY A 203 8.37 -24.53 -22.43
C GLY A 203 8.05 -23.74 -21.17
N THR A 204 8.26 -24.31 -19.97
CA THR A 204 8.08 -23.55 -18.71
C THR A 204 9.25 -22.61 -18.45
N MET A 205 8.99 -21.48 -17.78
CA MET A 205 9.97 -20.41 -17.63
C MET A 205 10.14 -19.89 -16.20
N ARG A 206 11.29 -19.25 -15.98
CA ARG A 206 11.63 -18.44 -14.80
C ARG A 206 12.43 -17.21 -15.22
N PHE A 207 12.34 -16.15 -14.43
CA PHE A 207 13.11 -14.94 -14.57
C PHE A 207 14.20 -14.81 -13.51
N VAL A 208 15.27 -14.07 -13.82
CA VAL A 208 16.30 -13.69 -12.84
C VAL A 208 16.72 -12.24 -13.12
N PRO A 209 16.46 -11.29 -12.21
CA PRO A 209 16.75 -9.88 -12.43
C PRO A 209 18.16 -9.51 -11.95
N PHE A 210 18.79 -8.56 -12.64
CA PHE A 210 20.00 -7.87 -12.17
C PHE A 210 20.12 -6.51 -12.86
N VAL A 211 20.97 -5.63 -12.33
CA VAL A 211 21.23 -4.31 -12.89
C VAL A 211 22.56 -4.32 -13.64
N ILE A 212 22.57 -3.70 -14.82
CA ILE A 212 23.82 -3.24 -15.41
C ILE A 212 23.94 -1.77 -15.06
N ARG A 213 24.94 -1.43 -14.25
CA ARG A 213 25.19 -0.07 -13.79
C ARG A 213 26.22 0.59 -14.69
N ASP A 214 26.15 1.91 -14.77
CA ASP A 214 27.28 2.75 -15.11
C ASP A 214 27.46 3.80 -13.99
N ARG A 215 28.65 4.40 -13.90
CA ARG A 215 28.97 5.45 -12.89
C ARG A 215 29.11 6.81 -13.55
N ARG A 216 28.37 7.05 -14.62
CA ARG A 216 28.42 8.32 -15.34
C ARG A 216 27.62 9.38 -14.58
N ALA A 217 27.96 10.64 -14.80
CA ALA A 217 27.04 11.72 -14.46
C ALA A 217 25.79 11.58 -15.33
N ALA A 218 24.62 11.66 -14.71
CA ALA A 218 23.33 11.51 -15.35
C ALA A 218 22.31 12.46 -14.72
N ASP A 219 21.19 12.69 -15.41
CA ASP A 219 20.09 13.44 -14.84
C ASP A 219 19.43 12.65 -13.71
N ILE A 220 19.18 11.35 -13.89
CA ILE A 220 18.48 10.52 -12.92
C ILE A 220 19.31 9.28 -12.57
N LEU A 221 19.46 9.00 -11.28
CA LEU A 221 19.79 7.68 -10.77
C LEU A 221 18.50 7.02 -10.27
N TYR A 222 18.14 5.88 -10.86
CA TYR A 222 17.02 5.04 -10.43
C TYR A 222 17.53 3.72 -9.85
N THR A 223 17.00 3.32 -8.69
CA THR A 223 17.42 2.10 -8.00
C THR A 223 16.25 1.14 -7.82
N PRO A 224 16.19 0.01 -8.56
CA PRO A 224 15.22 -1.03 -8.27
C PRO A 224 15.41 -1.61 -6.86
N ASN A 225 14.31 -1.97 -6.20
CA ASN A 225 14.28 -2.21 -4.74
C ASN A 225 14.77 -3.62 -4.32
N PHE A 226 15.97 -4.03 -4.73
CA PHE A 226 16.51 -5.39 -4.53
C PHE A 226 16.57 -5.82 -3.05
N THR A 227 16.90 -4.90 -2.14
CA THR A 227 16.87 -5.16 -0.69
C THR A 227 15.46 -5.51 -0.21
N THR A 228 14.46 -4.77 -0.68
CA THR A 228 13.05 -5.05 -0.39
C THR A 228 12.59 -6.36 -1.03
N TYR A 229 12.99 -6.67 -2.27
CA TYR A 229 12.69 -7.97 -2.88
C TYR A 229 13.20 -9.09 -1.97
N GLN A 230 14.43 -8.95 -1.49
CA GLN A 230 15.12 -9.98 -0.73
C GLN A 230 14.62 -10.09 0.72
N ALA A 231 14.22 -8.98 1.33
CA ALA A 231 13.63 -8.96 2.67
C ALA A 231 12.31 -9.74 2.73
N TYR A 232 11.50 -9.65 1.67
CA TYR A 232 10.21 -10.33 1.54
C TYR A 232 10.30 -11.69 0.84
N ASN A 233 11.44 -12.04 0.24
CA ASN A 233 11.61 -13.31 -0.47
C ASN A 233 11.47 -14.50 0.48
N THR A 234 10.36 -15.24 0.35
CA THR A 234 10.04 -16.43 1.16
C THR A 234 10.53 -17.74 0.53
N TRP A 235 11.31 -17.68 -0.55
CA TRP A 235 11.94 -18.86 -1.14
C TRP A 235 12.77 -19.62 -0.10
N GLY A 236 12.64 -20.95 -0.07
CA GLY A 236 13.25 -21.80 0.95
C GLY A 236 12.56 -21.74 2.32
N GLY A 237 11.37 -21.14 2.40
CA GLY A 237 10.54 -21.13 3.61
C GLY A 237 10.92 -20.06 4.64
N THR A 238 11.73 -19.07 4.27
CA THR A 238 12.25 -18.05 5.20
C THR A 238 12.43 -16.69 4.54
N SER A 239 12.21 -15.61 5.29
CA SER A 239 12.38 -14.20 4.94
C SER A 239 12.62 -13.36 6.19
N LEU A 240 12.83 -12.04 6.07
CA LEU A 240 12.93 -11.16 7.25
C LEU A 240 11.59 -10.96 7.98
N TYR A 241 10.52 -11.61 7.53
CA TYR A 241 9.21 -11.59 8.16
C TYR A 241 8.72 -12.98 8.57
N PHE A 242 9.27 -14.06 8.02
CA PHE A 242 8.75 -15.40 8.15
C PHE A 242 9.85 -16.45 8.25
N ASP A 243 9.61 -17.49 9.05
CA ASP A 243 10.43 -18.69 9.07
C ASP A 243 9.52 -19.89 9.37
N ALA A 244 9.26 -20.71 8.34
CA ALA A 244 8.40 -21.89 8.46
C ALA A 244 8.93 -22.91 9.48
N ALA A 245 10.25 -22.93 9.71
CA ALA A 245 10.88 -23.84 10.66
C ALA A 245 10.85 -23.33 12.11
N TRP A 246 10.43 -22.08 12.35
CA TRP A 246 10.41 -21.46 13.66
C TRP A 246 11.75 -21.57 14.42
N ALA A 247 12.87 -21.50 13.71
CA ALA A 247 14.19 -21.67 14.32
C ALA A 247 14.64 -20.43 15.10
N THR A 248 14.08 -19.26 14.80
CA THR A 248 14.27 -18.06 15.62
C THR A 248 13.06 -17.83 16.54
N PRO A 249 13.25 -17.21 17.72
CA PRO A 249 12.18 -16.99 18.70
C PRO A 249 10.96 -16.21 18.15
N LEU A 250 11.17 -15.33 17.16
CA LEU A 250 10.09 -14.55 16.55
C LEU A 250 9.53 -15.14 15.25
N GLY A 251 10.01 -16.31 14.82
CA GLY A 251 9.51 -16.99 13.60
C GLY A 251 9.82 -16.22 12.32
N ARG A 252 11.02 -15.63 12.23
CA ARG A 252 11.54 -14.91 11.04
C ARG A 252 13.07 -14.98 10.94
N ALA A 253 13.62 -14.79 9.75
CA ALA A 253 15.06 -14.63 9.60
C ALA A 253 15.58 -13.32 10.19
N ARG A 254 16.85 -13.34 10.59
CA ARG A 254 17.68 -12.16 10.93
C ARG A 254 18.62 -11.80 9.79
N GLU A 255 18.85 -12.73 8.88
CA GLU A 255 19.70 -12.56 7.71
C GLU A 255 19.08 -13.28 6.51
N VAL A 256 19.25 -12.70 5.32
CA VAL A 256 18.82 -13.29 4.05
C VAL A 256 19.95 -13.15 3.04
N SER A 257 20.15 -14.17 2.18
CA SER A 257 21.25 -14.19 1.20
C SER A 257 20.75 -14.03 -0.22
N PHE A 258 21.38 -13.17 -1.01
CA PHE A 258 21.15 -13.08 -2.46
C PHE A 258 21.63 -14.33 -3.21
N ASN A 259 22.38 -15.23 -2.56
CA ASN A 259 22.70 -16.55 -3.08
C ASN A 259 21.51 -17.52 -2.96
N ARG A 260 20.33 -17.11 -3.43
CA ARG A 260 19.14 -17.95 -3.54
C ARG A 260 18.14 -17.38 -4.55
N PRO A 261 17.26 -18.21 -5.14
CA PRO A 261 16.20 -17.75 -6.04
C PRO A 261 15.18 -16.83 -5.37
N TYR A 262 14.46 -16.06 -6.18
CA TYR A 262 13.26 -15.34 -5.76
C TYR A 262 12.01 -16.18 -5.97
N LYS A 263 11.09 -16.14 -4.99
CA LYS A 263 9.79 -16.80 -5.13
C LYS A 263 8.81 -16.03 -6.02
N ASP A 264 8.75 -14.72 -5.84
CA ASP A 264 7.73 -13.86 -6.44
C ASP A 264 8.02 -13.55 -7.92
N SER A 265 6.96 -13.17 -8.65
CA SER A 265 7.01 -12.77 -10.07
C SER A 265 7.78 -13.74 -10.96
N ASN A 266 7.57 -15.05 -10.77
CA ASN A 266 8.25 -16.12 -11.51
C ASN A 266 9.78 -16.05 -11.43
N GLY A 267 10.35 -15.56 -10.31
CA GLY A 267 11.79 -15.39 -10.12
C GLY A 267 12.29 -13.96 -10.33
N ALA A 268 11.44 -13.04 -10.81
CA ALA A 268 11.79 -11.63 -10.99
C ALA A 268 11.74 -10.78 -9.70
N GLY A 269 11.55 -11.39 -8.53
CA GLY A 269 11.34 -10.67 -7.27
C GLY A 269 10.06 -9.84 -7.34
N LYS A 270 10.14 -8.53 -7.06
CA LYS A 270 8.99 -7.61 -7.18
C LYS A 270 9.10 -6.61 -8.34
N THR A 271 10.03 -6.86 -9.28
CA THR A 271 10.33 -6.00 -10.44
C THR A 271 9.09 -5.50 -11.20
N PHE A 272 8.17 -6.42 -11.53
CA PHE A 272 7.01 -6.10 -12.38
C PHE A 272 5.89 -5.34 -11.66
N PHE A 273 5.96 -5.27 -10.34
CA PHE A 273 5.01 -4.52 -9.52
C PHE A 273 5.57 -3.15 -9.12
N LEU A 274 6.83 -3.10 -8.67
CA LEU A 274 7.42 -1.89 -8.09
C LEU A 274 8.08 -0.96 -9.13
N ASP A 275 8.70 -1.50 -10.17
CA ASP A 275 9.71 -0.75 -10.93
C ASP A 275 9.34 -0.49 -12.38
N ILE A 276 8.77 -1.49 -13.05
CA ILE A 276 8.66 -1.50 -14.51
C ILE A 276 7.89 -0.28 -15.06
N ASN A 277 6.88 0.20 -14.35
CA ASN A 277 6.07 1.33 -14.80
C ASN A 277 6.86 2.66 -14.77
N PHE A 278 7.71 2.86 -13.77
CA PHE A 278 8.56 4.05 -13.68
C PHE A 278 9.67 4.02 -14.73
N ILE A 279 10.30 2.86 -14.91
CA ILE A 279 11.33 2.64 -15.93
C ILE A 279 10.78 2.99 -17.32
N GLN A 280 9.62 2.42 -17.68
CA GLN A 280 9.01 2.68 -18.97
C GLN A 280 8.59 4.16 -19.13
N LEU A 281 8.05 4.80 -18.10
CA LEU A 281 7.66 6.21 -18.16
C LEU A 281 8.89 7.12 -18.40
N MET A 282 9.94 6.95 -17.59
CA MET A 282 11.12 7.81 -17.67
C MET A 282 11.80 7.65 -19.03
N GLU A 283 11.99 6.40 -19.48
CA GLU A 283 12.61 6.16 -20.78
C GLU A 283 11.74 6.63 -21.94
N LYS A 284 10.42 6.42 -21.90
CA LYS A 284 9.48 6.93 -22.92
C LYS A 284 9.62 8.44 -23.13
N HIS A 285 9.86 9.18 -22.05
CA HIS A 285 10.02 10.63 -22.10
C HIS A 285 11.48 11.08 -22.28
N GLY A 286 12.39 10.15 -22.56
CA GLY A 286 13.75 10.44 -22.98
C GLY A 286 14.64 10.99 -21.87
N TYR A 287 14.30 10.79 -20.59
CA TYR A 287 15.18 11.21 -19.50
C TYR A 287 16.52 10.48 -19.57
N ASP A 288 17.58 11.18 -19.15
CA ASP A 288 18.90 10.58 -19.02
C ASP A 288 19.00 9.78 -17.71
N VAL A 289 18.65 8.50 -17.76
CA VAL A 289 18.58 7.61 -16.60
C VAL A 289 19.80 6.67 -16.55
N THR A 290 20.42 6.58 -15.37
CA THR A 290 21.35 5.52 -14.99
C THR A 290 20.76 4.70 -13.84
N TYR A 291 21.24 3.47 -13.68
CA TYR A 291 20.67 2.47 -12.78
C TYR A 291 21.72 1.94 -11.80
N GLY A 292 21.27 1.67 -10.58
CA GLY A 292 22.07 1.05 -9.52
C GLY A 292 21.24 0.17 -8.61
N THR A 293 21.89 -0.43 -7.63
CA THR A 293 21.25 -1.17 -6.54
C THR A 293 21.67 -0.59 -5.19
N GLN A 294 20.93 -0.91 -4.12
CA GLN A 294 21.30 -0.50 -2.76
C GLN A 294 22.69 -1.03 -2.36
N LEU A 295 23.12 -2.16 -2.93
CA LEU A 295 24.47 -2.71 -2.73
C LEU A 295 25.56 -1.78 -3.29
N ASP A 296 25.26 -0.99 -4.32
CA ASP A 296 26.23 -0.11 -4.96
C ASP A 296 26.57 1.09 -4.08
N PHE A 297 25.67 1.57 -3.22
CA PHE A 297 25.99 2.55 -2.18
C PHE A 297 26.99 2.03 -1.14
N VAL A 298 26.99 0.71 -0.90
CA VAL A 298 27.96 0.07 0.00
C VAL A 298 29.31 -0.10 -0.71
N ARG A 299 29.28 -0.37 -2.02
CA ARG A 299 30.50 -0.54 -2.85
C ARG A 299 31.20 0.79 -3.14
N PHE A 300 30.43 1.87 -3.33
CA PHE A 300 30.93 3.15 -3.82
C PHE A 300 30.43 4.30 -2.92
N PRO A 301 31.33 5.02 -2.22
CA PRO A 301 30.95 6.12 -1.33
C PRO A 301 30.54 7.41 -2.07
N ASP A 302 30.79 7.48 -3.37
CA ASP A 302 30.56 8.60 -4.29
C ASP A 302 29.46 8.29 -5.31
N PHE A 303 28.60 7.31 -5.05
CA PHE A 303 27.67 6.77 -6.04
C PHE A 303 26.64 7.78 -6.57
N VAL A 304 26.30 8.79 -5.77
CA VAL A 304 25.39 9.87 -6.15
C VAL A 304 26.09 11.09 -6.73
N GLU A 305 27.43 11.08 -6.81
CA GLU A 305 28.18 12.19 -7.38
C GLU A 305 27.86 12.37 -8.86
N GLY A 306 27.60 13.62 -9.27
CA GLY A 306 27.23 13.90 -10.65
C GLY A 306 25.79 13.53 -11.00
N ILE A 307 24.94 13.10 -10.06
CA ILE A 307 23.52 12.80 -10.30
C ILE A 307 22.60 14.02 -10.07
N GLY A 308 21.65 14.24 -10.98
CA GLY A 308 20.69 15.35 -10.93
C GLY A 308 19.53 15.15 -9.97
N ALA A 309 18.93 13.97 -10.00
CA ALA A 309 17.92 13.51 -9.07
C ALA A 309 18.13 12.04 -8.74
N PHE A 310 18.08 11.70 -7.45
CA PHE A 310 17.84 10.33 -7.03
C PHE A 310 16.33 10.09 -7.05
N VAL A 311 15.91 9.03 -7.75
CA VAL A 311 14.51 8.64 -7.87
C VAL A 311 14.32 7.24 -7.29
N GLY A 312 13.66 7.17 -6.14
CA GLY A 312 13.13 5.93 -5.57
C GLY A 312 11.62 5.82 -5.82
N ALA A 313 11.09 4.60 -5.82
CA ALA A 313 9.68 4.38 -6.14
C ALA A 313 9.06 3.20 -5.39
N ALA A 314 7.72 3.25 -5.31
CA ALA A 314 6.87 2.22 -4.74
C ALA A 314 7.22 1.86 -3.27
N GLN A 315 7.78 0.67 -3.01
CA GLN A 315 8.13 0.20 -1.67
C GLN A 315 9.64 -0.04 -1.58
N ASP A 316 10.38 0.95 -1.08
CA ASP A 316 11.83 0.86 -0.88
C ASP A 316 12.19 0.90 0.62
N GLU A 317 11.84 -0.17 1.33
CA GLU A 317 11.77 -0.20 2.80
C GLU A 317 13.13 -0.39 3.49
N TYR A 318 14.11 -1.03 2.83
CA TYR A 318 15.35 -1.53 3.44
C TYR A 318 16.58 -0.84 2.87
N TRP A 319 17.17 0.08 3.63
CA TRP A 319 18.31 0.87 3.19
C TRP A 319 19.57 0.55 3.99
N PRO A 320 20.73 0.36 3.33
CA PRO A 320 22.00 0.49 4.02
C PRO A 320 22.19 1.91 4.55
N GLU A 321 22.88 2.06 5.68
CA GLU A 321 23.17 3.41 6.20
C GLU A 321 23.95 4.27 5.20
N GLN A 322 24.79 3.65 4.35
CA GLN A 322 25.55 4.32 3.30
C GLN A 322 24.66 5.03 2.27
N GLU A 323 23.51 4.46 1.93
CA GLU A 323 22.54 5.09 1.02
C GLU A 323 21.94 6.34 1.67
N ARG A 324 21.51 6.21 2.94
CA ARG A 324 21.00 7.34 3.71
C ARG A 324 22.03 8.46 3.85
N ASP A 325 23.27 8.11 4.21
CA ASP A 325 24.36 9.06 4.45
C ASP A 325 24.71 9.83 3.17
N GLN A 326 24.82 9.13 2.03
CA GLN A 326 25.13 9.76 0.74
C GLN A 326 24.03 10.73 0.30
N LEU A 327 22.75 10.34 0.45
CA LEU A 327 21.62 11.20 0.09
C LEU A 327 21.48 12.41 1.03
N GLU A 328 21.60 12.22 2.35
CA GLU A 328 21.58 13.32 3.32
C GLU A 328 22.74 14.31 3.04
N ALA A 329 23.95 13.80 2.82
CA ALA A 329 25.10 14.63 2.47
C ALA A 329 24.89 15.39 1.14
N ALA A 330 24.34 14.72 0.12
CA ALA A 330 24.07 15.36 -1.17
C ALA A 330 23.06 16.51 -1.02
N LEU A 331 22.00 16.35 -0.21
CA LEU A 331 20.99 17.39 0.03
C LEU A 331 21.51 18.54 0.88
N GLN A 332 22.40 18.28 1.85
CA GLN A 332 22.95 19.31 2.75
C GLN A 332 24.03 20.19 2.11
N ARG A 333 24.72 19.72 1.07
CA ARG A 333 25.76 20.51 0.37
C ARG A 333 25.16 21.78 -0.23
N PRO A 334 25.69 22.98 0.06
CA PRO A 334 25.22 24.23 -0.54
C PRO A 334 25.32 24.25 -2.07
N ASP A 335 26.37 23.62 -2.60
CA ASP A 335 26.67 23.43 -4.02
C ASP A 335 26.20 22.06 -4.56
N GLY A 336 25.44 21.32 -3.76
CA GLY A 336 24.92 20.00 -4.13
C GLY A 336 24.06 20.07 -5.38
N LYS A 337 24.08 19.01 -6.18
CA LYS A 337 23.43 18.94 -7.49
C LYS A 337 22.30 17.91 -7.57
N THR A 338 21.94 17.31 -6.45
CA THR A 338 21.02 16.16 -6.41
C THR A 338 19.73 16.54 -5.71
N SER A 339 18.61 16.39 -6.42
CA SER A 339 17.25 16.36 -5.89
C SER A 339 16.89 14.96 -5.36
N LEU A 340 15.90 14.88 -4.48
CA LEU A 340 15.39 13.62 -3.95
C LEU A 340 13.91 13.47 -4.32
N VAL A 341 13.57 12.42 -5.05
CA VAL A 341 12.19 12.13 -5.45
C VAL A 341 11.83 10.72 -5.02
N TYR A 342 10.75 10.60 -4.25
CA TYR A 342 10.22 9.31 -3.82
C TYR A 342 8.75 9.14 -4.23
N PHE A 343 8.51 8.32 -5.26
CA PHE A 343 7.16 7.97 -5.70
C PHE A 343 6.63 6.72 -4.97
N GLY A 344 6.70 6.75 -3.64
CA GLY A 344 6.42 5.58 -2.81
C GLY A 344 5.87 5.91 -1.43
N GLY A 345 5.77 4.87 -0.61
CA GLY A 345 5.49 4.91 0.82
C GLY A 345 6.39 3.91 1.57
N ASN A 346 6.52 4.02 2.89
CA ASN A 346 7.38 3.17 3.70
C ASN A 346 8.84 3.11 3.22
N GLY A 347 9.37 4.24 2.72
CA GLY A 347 10.74 4.33 2.20
C GLY A 347 11.77 4.52 3.30
N GLY A 348 12.89 3.79 3.24
CA GLY A 348 13.99 3.94 4.21
C GLY A 348 13.59 3.69 5.66
N TYR A 349 12.70 2.71 5.90
CA TYR A 349 12.17 2.39 7.22
C TYR A 349 13.17 1.57 8.05
N TRP A 350 13.73 0.51 7.48
CA TRP A 350 14.71 -0.37 8.13
C TRP A 350 16.15 -0.07 7.70
N ARG A 351 17.06 0.00 8.68
CA ARG A 351 18.49 -0.08 8.44
C ARG A 351 18.88 -1.53 8.16
N VAL A 352 19.62 -1.74 7.09
CA VAL A 352 20.25 -3.03 6.80
C VAL A 352 21.76 -2.91 6.76
N ARG A 353 22.43 -4.01 7.08
CA ARG A 353 23.88 -4.14 6.96
C ARG A 353 24.18 -5.27 6.01
N PHE A 354 25.20 -5.10 5.18
CA PHE A 354 25.62 -6.15 4.25
C PHE A 354 26.90 -6.83 4.73
N GLU A 355 26.93 -8.15 4.57
CA GLU A 355 28.07 -9.01 4.86
C GLU A 355 28.48 -9.80 3.63
N LYS A 356 29.74 -10.24 3.64
CA LYS A 356 30.30 -11.08 2.59
C LYS A 356 29.86 -12.53 2.78
N ASP A 357 29.69 -13.26 1.69
CA ASP A 357 29.57 -14.72 1.71
C ASP A 357 30.93 -15.39 1.94
N ALA A 358 30.94 -16.72 1.99
CA ALA A 358 32.17 -17.52 2.16
C ALA A 358 33.20 -17.31 1.04
N ARG A 359 32.77 -16.78 -0.12
CA ARG A 359 33.64 -16.48 -1.28
C ARG A 359 34.11 -15.02 -1.29
N GLY A 360 33.74 -14.22 -0.28
CA GLY A 360 34.15 -12.83 -0.14
C GLY A 360 33.27 -11.82 -0.89
N ASN A 361 32.14 -12.25 -1.46
CA ASN A 361 31.23 -11.39 -2.23
C ASN A 361 30.16 -10.78 -1.32
N LEU A 362 29.77 -9.53 -1.53
CA LEU A 362 28.71 -8.87 -0.77
C LEU A 362 27.34 -9.47 -1.12
N ARG A 363 26.83 -10.41 -0.31
CA ARG A 363 25.66 -11.24 -0.65
C ARG A 363 24.68 -11.46 0.49
N ASN A 364 25.08 -11.19 1.73
CA ASN A 364 24.22 -11.42 2.90
C ASN A 364 23.69 -10.08 3.40
N MET A 365 22.37 -9.95 3.52
CA MET A 365 21.69 -8.78 4.08
C MET A 365 21.20 -9.12 5.49
N VAL A 366 21.64 -8.33 6.46
CA VAL A 366 21.40 -8.50 7.90
C VAL A 366 20.34 -7.50 8.37
N CYS A 367 19.33 -7.97 9.10
CA CYS A 367 18.31 -7.14 9.72
C CYS A 367 17.67 -7.78 10.97
N TYR A 368 18.10 -7.34 12.14
CA TYR A 368 17.60 -7.83 13.43
C TYR A 368 16.31 -7.14 13.87
N LYS A 369 15.91 -6.02 13.27
CA LYS A 369 14.65 -5.32 13.54
C LYS A 369 14.47 -5.07 15.05
N ASN A 370 13.41 -5.62 15.64
CA ASN A 370 13.06 -5.49 17.05
C ASN A 370 13.87 -6.41 17.98
N GLU A 371 14.81 -7.21 17.45
CA GLU A 371 15.72 -8.07 18.22
C GLU A 371 17.15 -7.50 18.21
N SER A 372 17.29 -6.17 18.21
CA SER A 372 18.59 -5.47 18.11
C SER A 372 19.60 -5.88 19.17
N ASP A 373 19.15 -6.35 20.34
CA ASP A 373 20.00 -6.84 21.42
C ASP A 373 20.72 -8.15 21.08
N LEU A 374 20.25 -8.87 20.05
CA LEU A 374 20.87 -10.09 19.53
C LEU A 374 21.77 -9.81 18.32
N ASP A 375 21.78 -8.58 17.80
CA ASP A 375 22.67 -8.17 16.71
C ASP A 375 24.11 -8.09 17.24
N PRO A 376 25.09 -8.81 16.66
CA PRO A 376 26.49 -8.68 17.03
C PRO A 376 27.02 -7.24 16.92
N GLN A 377 26.41 -6.44 16.05
CA GLN A 377 26.62 -5.00 15.96
C GLN A 377 25.37 -4.29 16.46
N ARG A 378 25.19 -4.28 17.79
CA ARG A 378 23.98 -3.79 18.46
C ARG A 378 23.55 -2.42 17.96
N GLY A 379 22.30 -2.32 17.51
CA GLY A 379 21.71 -1.07 17.01
C GLY A 379 22.04 -0.74 15.55
N SER A 380 22.80 -1.58 14.83
CA SER A 380 23.11 -1.36 13.41
C SER A 380 21.94 -1.66 12.46
N THR A 381 21.00 -2.51 12.87
CA THR A 381 19.88 -2.97 12.00
C THR A 381 18.49 -2.79 12.63
N VAL A 382 18.23 -1.57 13.11
CA VAL A 382 16.94 -1.11 13.66
C VAL A 382 16.19 -0.23 12.65
N ARG A 383 15.05 0.36 13.04
CA ARG A 383 14.42 1.39 12.20
C ARG A 383 15.29 2.64 12.15
N PHE A 384 15.21 3.40 11.06
CA PHE A 384 15.92 4.68 10.99
C PHE A 384 15.48 5.63 12.11
N ARG A 385 14.19 5.64 12.48
CA ARG A 385 13.65 6.46 13.58
C ARG A 385 14.00 5.99 15.01
N ASP A 386 14.60 4.81 15.18
CA ASP A 386 14.92 4.27 16.51
C ASP A 386 16.35 4.65 16.98
N LEU A 387 16.57 4.55 18.30
CA LEU A 387 17.90 4.62 18.92
C LEU A 387 18.84 3.54 18.34
N PRO A 388 20.17 3.75 18.31
CA PRO A 388 20.93 4.77 19.05
C PRO A 388 21.06 6.16 18.38
N ASN A 389 20.79 6.27 17.08
CA ASN A 389 20.89 7.53 16.32
C ASN A 389 19.60 7.77 15.52
N PRO A 390 18.53 8.30 16.14
CA PRO A 390 17.22 8.37 15.51
C PRO A 390 17.22 9.39 14.36
N ARG A 391 16.98 8.89 13.15
CA ARG A 391 16.84 9.64 11.90
C ARG A 391 15.49 9.32 11.24
N PRO A 392 14.36 9.82 11.76
CA PRO A 392 13.06 9.60 11.14
C PRO A 392 13.06 9.90 9.64
N GLU A 393 12.27 9.13 8.91
CA GLU A 393 12.11 9.21 7.46
C GLU A 393 11.54 10.58 7.08
N SER A 394 10.71 11.16 7.95
CA SER A 394 10.18 12.52 7.82
C SER A 394 11.27 13.59 7.76
N ASN A 395 12.44 13.39 8.40
CA ASN A 395 13.55 14.36 8.30
C ASN A 395 14.11 14.44 6.87
N LEU A 396 14.08 13.31 6.15
CA LEU A 396 14.56 13.22 4.78
C LEU A 396 13.45 13.63 3.80
N PHE A 397 12.33 12.93 3.84
CA PHE A 397 11.24 13.02 2.85
C PHE A 397 10.16 14.06 3.17
N GLY A 398 10.03 14.49 4.44
CA GLY A 398 8.91 15.31 4.92
C GLY A 398 7.67 14.52 5.35
N ALA A 399 7.61 13.24 5.04
CA ALA A 399 6.59 12.29 5.49
C ALA A 399 7.25 10.96 5.87
N MET A 400 6.57 10.13 6.66
CA MET A 400 7.05 8.81 7.04
C MET A 400 5.91 7.80 7.23
N TYR A 401 6.26 6.51 7.20
CA TYR A 401 5.31 5.42 7.42
C TYR A 401 4.45 5.64 8.67
N GLU A 402 3.14 5.65 8.46
CA GLU A 402 2.13 5.61 9.54
C GLU A 402 1.49 4.23 9.63
N GLY A 403 1.19 3.57 8.49
CA GLY A 403 0.56 2.26 8.52
C GLY A 403 0.27 1.62 7.17
N TRP A 404 -0.52 0.55 7.22
CA TRP A 404 -0.96 -0.24 6.08
C TRP A 404 -2.48 -0.38 6.07
N GLN A 405 -3.07 -0.88 4.99
CA GLN A 405 -4.52 -0.86 4.73
C GLN A 405 -5.05 -2.23 4.26
N LEU A 406 -6.29 -2.60 4.60
CA LEU A 406 -6.91 -3.82 4.04
C LEU A 406 -7.46 -3.61 2.63
N VAL A 407 -7.89 -2.38 2.36
CA VAL A 407 -8.47 -1.93 1.10
C VAL A 407 -7.76 -0.67 0.65
N MET A 408 -7.63 -0.49 -0.66
CA MET A 408 -7.01 0.71 -1.21
C MET A 408 -7.99 1.88 -1.19
N PHE A 409 -7.50 3.08 -0.92
CA PHE A 409 -8.27 4.31 -0.89
C PHE A 409 -7.96 5.19 -2.12
N PRO A 410 -8.76 6.24 -2.40
CA PRO A 410 -8.38 7.24 -3.38
C PRO A 410 -7.27 8.16 -2.83
N MET A 411 -6.35 8.58 -3.71
CA MET A 411 -5.55 9.78 -3.44
C MET A 411 -6.37 11.03 -3.74
N VAL A 412 -6.19 12.10 -2.98
CA VAL A 412 -7.03 13.31 -3.09
C VAL A 412 -6.23 14.58 -3.30
N VAL A 413 -6.66 15.38 -4.27
CA VAL A 413 -6.10 16.70 -4.57
C VAL A 413 -6.53 17.70 -3.50
N SER A 414 -5.59 18.17 -2.68
CA SER A 414 -5.86 19.10 -1.56
C SER A 414 -5.41 20.53 -1.81
N ASP A 415 -4.56 20.75 -2.81
CA ASP A 415 -4.23 22.09 -3.33
C ASP A 415 -4.09 22.03 -4.85
N ALA A 416 -5.22 22.20 -5.55
CA ALA A 416 -5.23 22.15 -7.02
C ALA A 416 -4.45 23.30 -7.70
N SER A 417 -4.05 24.35 -6.95
CA SER A 417 -3.22 25.44 -7.49
C SER A 417 -1.73 25.06 -7.52
N HIS A 418 -1.36 23.96 -6.88
CA HIS A 418 0.01 23.51 -6.77
C HIS A 418 0.57 23.02 -8.13
N TRP A 419 1.86 23.27 -8.37
CA TRP A 419 2.56 22.93 -9.62
C TRP A 419 2.48 21.44 -9.97
N LEU A 420 2.32 20.57 -8.96
CA LEU A 420 2.13 19.13 -9.15
C LEU A 420 1.02 18.82 -10.15
N PHE A 421 -0.06 19.62 -10.15
CA PHE A 421 -1.26 19.39 -10.96
C PHE A 421 -1.27 20.17 -12.28
N GLU A 422 -0.21 20.89 -12.63
CA GLU A 422 -0.13 21.64 -13.88
C GLU A 422 -0.35 20.75 -15.11
N GLY A 423 -1.24 21.17 -16.00
CA GLY A 423 -1.57 20.43 -17.21
C GLY A 423 -2.33 19.12 -16.98
N THR A 424 -2.88 18.86 -15.80
CA THR A 424 -3.67 17.63 -15.51
C THR A 424 -5.18 17.83 -15.64
N GLY A 425 -5.65 19.08 -15.56
CA GLY A 425 -7.06 19.43 -15.43
C GLY A 425 -7.71 18.98 -14.11
N LEU A 426 -6.92 18.48 -13.14
CA LEU A 426 -7.43 18.09 -11.82
C LEU A 426 -7.86 19.33 -11.03
N THR A 427 -8.94 19.17 -10.27
CA THR A 427 -9.51 20.24 -9.43
C THR A 427 -9.51 19.83 -7.95
N GLN A 428 -9.69 20.80 -7.06
CA GLN A 428 -9.72 20.59 -5.61
C GLN A 428 -10.73 19.49 -5.25
N GLY A 429 -10.31 18.50 -4.47
CA GLY A 429 -11.14 17.37 -4.06
C GLY A 429 -11.30 16.26 -5.10
N THR A 430 -10.61 16.34 -6.26
CA THR A 430 -10.61 15.23 -7.21
C THR A 430 -10.03 13.97 -6.58
N LEU A 431 -10.70 12.84 -6.77
CA LEU A 431 -10.29 11.53 -6.27
C LEU A 431 -9.61 10.69 -7.37
N LEU A 432 -8.37 10.29 -7.14
CA LEU A 432 -7.64 9.33 -7.96
C LEU A 432 -7.79 7.93 -7.34
N GLN A 433 -8.73 7.16 -7.88
CA GLN A 433 -9.23 5.93 -7.26
C GLN A 433 -8.19 4.82 -7.23
N GLY A 434 -8.07 4.12 -6.09
CA GLY A 434 -7.25 2.91 -5.98
C GLY A 434 -5.74 3.15 -6.06
N LEU A 435 -5.27 4.37 -5.82
CA LEU A 435 -3.85 4.72 -5.84
C LEU A 435 -3.25 5.01 -4.47
N LEU A 436 -4.06 5.00 -3.40
CA LEU A 436 -3.58 5.04 -2.02
C LEU A 436 -3.62 3.63 -1.43
N GLY A 437 -2.45 3.10 -1.08
CA GLY A 437 -2.24 1.81 -0.43
C GLY A 437 -0.97 1.16 -0.96
N TYR A 438 -0.66 -0.11 -0.66
CA TYR A 438 -1.07 -0.86 0.54
C TYR A 438 -0.55 -0.22 1.83
N GLU A 439 0.58 0.45 1.74
CA GLU A 439 1.21 1.24 2.81
C GLU A 439 1.18 2.72 2.45
N TYR A 440 1.16 3.56 3.48
CA TYR A 440 1.05 5.00 3.31
C TYR A 440 1.89 5.77 4.33
N ASP A 441 2.35 6.93 3.89
CA ASP A 441 3.11 7.85 4.71
C ASP A 441 2.27 9.08 5.05
N LYS A 442 2.64 9.70 6.16
CA LYS A 442 2.03 10.93 6.66
C LYS A 442 3.09 11.91 7.11
N ASN A 443 2.79 13.20 6.93
CA ASN A 443 3.55 14.30 7.46
C ASN A 443 3.25 14.48 8.97
N PHE A 444 4.31 14.58 9.77
CA PHE A 444 4.26 14.82 11.20
C PHE A 444 5.05 16.11 11.52
N PRO A 445 4.51 17.30 11.22
CA PRO A 445 5.22 18.56 11.38
C PRO A 445 5.55 18.88 12.85
N GLU A 446 4.88 18.24 13.80
CA GLU A 446 5.10 18.40 15.24
C GLU A 446 6.33 17.64 15.77
N LEU A 447 6.91 16.72 14.98
CA LEU A 447 8.05 15.93 15.44
C LEU A 447 9.38 16.71 15.39
N PRO A 448 10.28 16.48 16.36
CA PRO A 448 11.62 17.06 16.31
C PRO A 448 12.36 16.70 15.01
N GLY A 449 12.92 17.70 14.33
CA GLY A 449 13.63 17.49 13.07
C GLY A 449 12.74 17.46 11.82
N ALA A 450 11.43 17.69 11.97
CA ALA A 450 10.55 17.92 10.83
C ALA A 450 11.08 19.08 9.97
N PRO A 451 11.21 18.89 8.64
CA PRO A 451 11.83 19.90 7.81
C PRO A 451 10.92 21.11 7.59
N GLU A 452 11.52 22.30 7.58
CA GLU A 452 10.81 23.55 7.28
C GLU A 452 10.47 23.69 5.79
N GLY A 453 9.49 24.53 5.48
CA GLY A 453 9.10 24.86 4.10
C GLY A 453 8.41 23.73 3.33
N LEU A 454 7.87 22.72 4.03
CA LEU A 454 7.07 21.67 3.43
C LEU A 454 5.72 22.21 2.93
N HIS A 455 5.35 21.82 1.72
CA HIS A 455 4.01 21.92 1.17
C HIS A 455 3.33 20.55 1.20
N VAL A 456 2.02 20.53 1.47
CA VAL A 456 1.18 19.33 1.42
C VAL A 456 0.19 19.49 0.27
N SER A 457 0.42 18.79 -0.84
CA SER A 457 -0.40 18.90 -2.05
C SER A 457 -1.59 17.95 -2.07
N MET A 458 -1.52 16.88 -1.28
CA MET A 458 -2.56 15.85 -1.18
C MET A 458 -2.74 15.40 0.26
N ILE A 459 -3.99 15.34 0.72
CA ILE A 459 -4.39 14.80 2.03
C ILE A 459 -5.51 13.79 1.76
N SER A 460 -5.20 12.51 1.93
CA SER A 460 -6.05 11.42 1.47
C SER A 460 -6.54 10.58 2.64
N PRO A 461 -7.86 10.46 2.88
CA PRO A 461 -8.40 9.67 3.98
C PRO A 461 -8.03 8.19 3.86
N VAL A 462 -7.80 7.55 5.00
CA VAL A 462 -7.51 6.12 5.10
C VAL A 462 -8.13 5.54 6.35
N VAL A 463 -8.46 4.26 6.31
CA VAL A 463 -8.62 3.42 7.50
C VAL A 463 -7.54 2.34 7.46
N SER A 464 -6.72 2.28 8.51
CA SER A 464 -5.61 1.32 8.57
C SER A 464 -6.12 -0.12 8.67
N GLY A 465 -5.24 -1.10 8.49
CA GLY A 465 -5.59 -2.51 8.64
C GLY A 465 -6.09 -2.86 10.05
N GLU A 466 -5.67 -2.10 11.05
CA GLU A 466 -6.11 -2.15 12.45
C GLU A 466 -7.52 -1.54 12.66
N GLY A 467 -8.11 -0.92 11.65
CA GLY A 467 -9.38 -0.21 11.75
C GLY A 467 -9.27 1.20 12.30
N ILE A 468 -8.09 1.83 12.21
CA ILE A 468 -7.85 3.17 12.73
C ILE A 468 -7.97 4.19 11.58
N PRO A 469 -8.96 5.10 11.60
CA PRO A 469 -9.04 6.17 10.61
C PRO A 469 -7.90 7.18 10.76
N SER A 470 -7.27 7.57 9.64
CA SER A 470 -6.20 8.58 9.53
C SER A 470 -6.22 9.24 8.13
N HIS A 471 -5.09 9.82 7.71
CA HIS A 471 -4.82 10.27 6.35
C HIS A 471 -3.38 10.00 5.93
N ALA A 472 -3.18 9.84 4.62
CA ALA A 472 -1.88 9.91 3.98
C ALA A 472 -1.62 11.30 3.39
N THR A 473 -0.34 11.66 3.19
CA THR A 473 0.05 12.94 2.60
C THR A 473 1.09 12.79 1.49
N ALA A 474 0.88 13.49 0.37
CA ALA A 474 1.96 13.79 -0.56
C ALA A 474 2.57 15.16 -0.21
N VAL A 475 3.89 15.24 -0.14
CA VAL A 475 4.62 16.42 0.33
C VAL A 475 5.80 16.77 -0.56
N ASP A 476 6.15 18.04 -0.58
CA ASP A 476 7.37 18.53 -1.20
C ASP A 476 7.97 19.72 -0.49
N ARG A 477 9.26 19.98 -0.75
CA ARG A 477 9.95 21.20 -0.37
C ARG A 477 11.00 21.56 -1.40
N THR A 478 11.19 22.85 -1.60
CA THR A 478 12.33 23.37 -2.37
C THR A 478 13.43 23.78 -1.40
N LEU A 479 14.62 23.20 -1.55
CA LEU A 479 15.79 23.56 -0.77
C LEU A 479 16.30 24.97 -1.17
N PRO A 480 17.07 25.67 -0.32
CA PRO A 480 17.65 26.98 -0.66
C PRO A 480 18.47 26.99 -1.95
N SER A 481 19.02 25.84 -2.34
CA SER A 481 19.76 25.63 -3.60
C SER A 481 18.86 25.49 -4.84
N GLY A 482 17.54 25.60 -4.70
CA GLY A 482 16.55 25.42 -5.78
C GLY A 482 16.17 23.97 -6.09
N ARG A 483 16.82 23.00 -5.45
CA ARG A 483 16.58 21.56 -5.62
C ARG A 483 15.31 21.11 -4.91
N LEU A 484 14.61 20.15 -5.51
CA LEU A 484 13.39 19.53 -4.98
C LEU A 484 13.68 18.36 -4.03
N VAL A 485 12.87 18.26 -2.96
CA VAL A 485 12.55 17.00 -2.26
C VAL A 485 11.06 16.73 -2.41
N PHE A 486 10.66 15.56 -2.90
CA PHE A 486 9.26 15.15 -3.09
C PHE A 486 9.01 13.75 -2.54
N SER A 487 7.86 13.54 -1.89
CA SER A 487 7.35 12.23 -1.48
C SER A 487 5.87 12.07 -1.81
N ALA A 488 5.51 11.00 -2.52
CA ALA A 488 4.13 10.70 -2.91
C ALA A 488 3.25 10.18 -1.76
N GLY A 489 3.86 9.55 -0.76
CA GLY A 489 3.19 9.01 0.42
C GLY A 489 2.33 7.76 0.18
N SER A 490 2.53 7.06 -0.93
CA SER A 490 1.86 5.78 -1.22
C SER A 490 2.70 4.87 -2.10
N ILE A 491 2.76 3.57 -1.77
CA ILE A 491 3.46 2.58 -2.59
C ILE A 491 2.77 2.33 -3.94
N CYS A 492 1.48 2.67 -4.07
CA CYS A 492 0.67 2.38 -5.24
C CYS A 492 0.59 3.50 -6.27
N TRP A 493 1.35 4.59 -6.11
CA TRP A 493 1.46 5.64 -7.13
C TRP A 493 1.77 5.08 -8.52
N GLY A 494 2.71 4.13 -8.59
CA GLY A 494 3.15 3.51 -9.84
C GLY A 494 2.07 2.69 -10.56
N LEU A 495 0.97 2.32 -9.90
CA LEU A 495 -0.13 1.62 -10.56
C LEU A 495 -0.88 2.53 -11.54
N GLY A 496 -0.95 3.83 -11.26
CA GLY A 496 -1.52 4.83 -12.16
C GLY A 496 -0.74 5.01 -13.46
N LEU A 497 0.52 4.54 -13.50
CA LEU A 497 1.40 4.59 -14.66
C LEU A 497 1.34 3.32 -15.52
N GLY A 498 0.74 2.25 -14.99
CA GLY A 498 0.74 0.92 -15.61
C GLY A 498 -0.26 0.76 -16.75
N THR A 499 -0.55 -0.50 -17.08
CA THR A 499 -1.44 -0.87 -18.18
C THR A 499 -2.84 -1.30 -17.74
N ASP A 500 -3.07 -1.48 -16.44
CA ASP A 500 -4.37 -1.85 -15.88
C ASP A 500 -5.39 -0.73 -16.16
N PRO A 501 -6.44 -0.96 -16.96
CA PRO A 501 -7.41 0.08 -17.30
C PRO A 501 -8.24 0.56 -16.09
N GLU A 502 -8.31 -0.17 -14.98
CA GLU A 502 -9.03 0.27 -13.78
C GLU A 502 -8.23 1.26 -12.93
N LEU A 503 -6.89 1.23 -13.03
CA LEU A 503 -5.99 2.06 -12.22
C LEU A 503 -5.21 3.09 -13.03
N ARG A 504 -4.93 2.79 -14.30
CA ARG A 504 -4.15 3.66 -15.18
C ARG A 504 -4.84 5.02 -15.32
N ASP A 505 -4.08 6.08 -15.04
CA ASP A 505 -4.55 7.45 -15.18
C ASP A 505 -3.44 8.32 -15.81
N PRO A 506 -3.63 8.83 -17.04
CA PRO A 506 -2.61 9.64 -17.68
C PRO A 506 -2.37 10.99 -16.97
N ARG A 507 -3.28 11.42 -16.07
CA ARG A 507 -3.05 12.57 -15.19
C ARG A 507 -2.01 12.27 -14.11
N VAL A 508 -1.94 11.02 -13.62
CA VAL A 508 -0.87 10.56 -12.70
C VAL A 508 0.48 10.51 -13.42
N ALA A 509 0.48 10.04 -14.67
CA ALA A 509 1.67 10.14 -15.54
C ALA A 509 2.11 11.60 -15.68
N ARG A 510 1.16 12.52 -15.92
CA ARG A 510 1.48 13.95 -16.01
C ARG A 510 2.03 14.53 -14.69
N MET A 511 1.45 14.19 -13.54
CA MET A 511 1.95 14.58 -12.22
C MET A 511 3.39 14.07 -11.97
N THR A 512 3.65 12.81 -12.32
CA THR A 512 4.98 12.20 -12.20
C THR A 512 6.01 12.96 -13.03
N LEU A 513 5.65 13.32 -14.26
CA LEU A 513 6.50 14.10 -15.16
C LEU A 513 6.73 15.53 -14.67
N ASN A 514 5.72 16.18 -14.08
CA ASN A 514 5.88 17.50 -13.45
C ASN A 514 6.92 17.44 -12.32
N VAL A 515 6.88 16.39 -11.49
CA VAL A 515 7.85 16.19 -10.39
C VAL A 515 9.27 15.98 -10.94
N LEU A 516 9.44 15.09 -11.92
CA LEU A 516 10.73 14.80 -12.52
C LEU A 516 11.33 16.03 -13.21
N ASP A 517 10.53 16.78 -13.97
CA ASP A 517 10.97 18.04 -14.59
C ASP A 517 11.40 19.06 -13.56
N ARG A 518 10.59 19.26 -12.51
CA ARG A 518 10.89 20.21 -11.44
C ARG A 518 12.17 19.82 -10.69
N ALA A 519 12.35 18.53 -10.42
CA ALA A 519 13.54 17.96 -9.81
C ALA A 519 14.80 18.12 -10.66
N LEU A 520 14.70 18.47 -11.94
CA LEU A 520 15.85 18.64 -12.83
C LEU A 520 16.07 20.10 -13.27
N THR A 521 15.21 21.04 -12.86
CA THR A 521 15.30 22.47 -13.27
C THR A 521 16.63 23.14 -12.93
N HIS A 522 17.38 22.65 -11.94
CA HIS A 522 18.72 23.15 -11.59
C HIS A 522 19.84 22.62 -12.52
N ARG A 523 19.52 21.72 -13.44
CA ARG A 523 20.48 21.12 -14.39
C ARG A 523 20.10 21.30 -15.84
N VAL A 524 18.86 20.95 -16.17
CA VAL A 524 18.35 20.95 -17.53
C VAL A 524 17.04 21.70 -17.57
N ARG A 525 16.85 22.48 -18.64
CA ARG A 525 15.58 23.15 -18.87
C ARG A 525 14.55 22.10 -19.29
N PRO A 526 13.44 21.91 -18.54
CA PRO A 526 12.43 20.95 -18.93
C PRO A 526 11.82 21.31 -20.29
N SER A 527 11.46 20.29 -21.06
CA SER A 527 10.68 20.47 -22.27
C SER A 527 9.27 20.92 -21.91
N ALA A 528 8.66 21.78 -22.72
CA ALA A 528 7.24 22.06 -22.59
C ALA A 528 6.45 20.76 -22.78
N ARG A 529 5.45 20.54 -21.93
CA ARG A 529 4.63 19.34 -21.98
C ARG A 529 3.18 19.70 -22.25
N GLU A 530 2.56 18.97 -23.17
CA GLU A 530 1.15 19.12 -23.50
C GLU A 530 0.23 18.79 -22.31
N PRO A 531 -0.82 19.58 -22.07
CA PRO A 531 -1.85 19.25 -21.10
C PRO A 531 -2.49 17.90 -21.42
N VAL A 532 -2.81 17.16 -20.35
CA VAL A 532 -3.58 15.94 -20.40
C VAL A 532 -4.91 16.20 -19.69
N THR A 533 -6.00 15.94 -20.39
CA THR A 533 -7.32 15.80 -19.77
C THR A 533 -7.81 14.39 -20.02
N ALA A 534 -7.90 13.60 -18.96
CA ALA A 534 -8.60 12.33 -19.00
C ALA A 534 -9.92 12.46 -18.24
N PRO A 535 -11.05 11.98 -18.80
CA PRO A 535 -12.23 11.76 -18.00
C PRO A 535 -11.85 10.78 -16.87
N GLY A 536 -12.29 11.08 -15.65
CA GLY A 536 -12.16 10.12 -14.56
C GLY A 536 -12.86 8.80 -14.92
N PRO A 537 -12.55 7.69 -14.22
CA PRO A 537 -13.24 6.43 -14.45
C PRO A 537 -14.76 6.67 -14.40
N VAL A 538 -15.46 6.28 -15.47
CA VAL A 538 -16.91 6.40 -15.55
C VAL A 538 -17.50 5.40 -14.57
N GLN A 539 -18.02 5.90 -13.46
CA GLN A 539 -18.73 5.08 -12.49
C GLN A 539 -20.20 5.03 -12.89
N SER A 540 -20.77 3.83 -12.91
CA SER A 540 -22.21 3.68 -13.13
C SER A 540 -22.98 4.48 -12.08
N PRO A 541 -24.05 5.18 -12.46
CA PRO A 541 -24.90 5.85 -11.49
C PRO A 541 -25.50 4.81 -10.54
N PRO A 542 -25.75 5.17 -9.27
CA PRO A 542 -26.51 4.35 -8.35
C PRO A 542 -27.87 3.93 -8.92
N GLU A 543 -28.30 2.72 -8.58
CA GLU A 543 -29.63 2.21 -8.96
C GLU A 543 -30.69 2.55 -7.91
N GLY A 544 -30.28 2.79 -6.67
CA GLY A 544 -31.17 3.09 -5.55
C GLY A 544 -31.68 4.54 -5.53
N GLN A 545 -32.83 4.74 -4.88
CA GLN A 545 -33.23 6.07 -4.44
C GLN A 545 -32.37 6.48 -3.24
N TRP A 546 -31.83 7.70 -3.31
CA TRP A 546 -31.14 8.33 -2.18
C TRP A 546 -32.11 8.60 -1.04
N VAL A 547 -31.62 8.45 0.19
CA VAL A 547 -32.37 8.80 1.40
C VAL A 547 -32.76 10.29 1.41
N GLN A 548 -33.84 10.60 2.12
CA GLN A 548 -34.41 11.94 2.15
C GLN A 548 -33.41 12.98 2.67
N ARG A 549 -32.75 12.70 3.79
CA ARG A 549 -31.80 13.64 4.40
C ARG A 549 -30.76 12.97 5.29
N VAL A 550 -29.61 13.60 5.34
CA VAL A 550 -28.48 13.33 6.22
C VAL A 550 -28.23 14.61 7.02
N GLU A 551 -28.23 14.49 8.33
CA GLU A 551 -28.09 15.61 9.27
C GLU A 551 -26.87 15.41 10.17
N ALA A 552 -26.38 16.51 10.76
CA ALA A 552 -25.41 16.42 11.84
C ALA A 552 -26.11 15.85 13.09
N PHE A 553 -25.47 14.90 13.76
CA PHE A 553 -26.00 14.34 15.00
C PHE A 553 -25.15 14.75 16.21
N ALA A 554 -23.83 14.56 16.14
CA ALA A 554 -22.90 14.99 17.16
C ALA A 554 -21.49 15.19 16.60
N GLY A 555 -20.68 16.01 17.26
CA GLY A 555 -19.31 16.28 16.84
C GLY A 555 -19.22 17.46 15.88
N ARG A 556 -18.26 18.35 16.13
CA ARG A 556 -17.94 19.42 15.18
C ARG A 556 -17.09 18.89 14.02
N ALA A 557 -17.74 18.66 12.88
CA ALA A 557 -17.10 18.11 11.69
C ALA A 557 -15.81 18.85 11.30
N GLY A 558 -14.76 18.09 10.99
CA GLY A 558 -13.42 18.58 10.66
C GLY A 558 -12.57 18.99 11.87
N ARG A 559 -13.07 18.87 13.11
CA ARG A 559 -12.29 19.15 14.32
C ARG A 559 -12.13 17.89 15.17
N SER A 560 -10.88 17.46 15.32
CA SER A 560 -10.53 16.38 16.24
C SER A 560 -10.42 16.89 17.68
N GLY A 561 -10.76 16.03 18.63
CA GLY A 561 -10.62 16.28 20.07
C GLY A 561 -11.50 15.34 20.88
N PHE A 562 -11.63 15.55 22.19
CA PHE A 562 -12.44 14.68 23.07
C PHE A 562 -13.41 15.46 23.97
N GLN A 563 -13.65 16.74 23.68
CA GLN A 563 -14.50 17.60 24.50
C GLN A 563 -15.91 17.01 24.67
N ASP A 564 -16.38 16.94 25.92
CA ASP A 564 -17.77 16.62 26.30
C ASP A 564 -18.64 17.90 26.29
N GLY A 565 -19.97 17.76 26.32
CA GLY A 565 -20.91 18.87 26.35
C GLY A 565 -22.09 18.69 25.41
N SER A 566 -22.67 19.78 24.91
CA SER A 566 -23.74 19.69 23.89
C SER A 566 -23.23 18.96 22.64
N ALA A 567 -24.07 18.14 22.00
CA ALA A 567 -23.68 17.33 20.85
C ALA A 567 -23.10 18.14 19.68
N ALA A 568 -23.56 19.37 19.47
CA ALA A 568 -23.05 20.25 18.42
C ALA A 568 -21.60 20.75 18.66
N GLU A 569 -21.17 20.87 19.92
CA GLU A 569 -19.86 21.39 20.32
C GLU A 569 -18.90 20.33 20.86
N ALA A 570 -19.41 19.12 21.11
CA ALA A 570 -18.57 17.99 21.48
C ALA A 570 -17.55 17.66 20.38
N LEU A 571 -16.42 17.06 20.78
CA LEU A 571 -15.39 16.64 19.85
C LEU A 571 -15.15 15.13 19.97
N PHE A 572 -14.91 14.50 18.82
CA PHE A 572 -14.43 13.13 18.68
C PHE A 572 -13.09 13.13 17.93
N LYS A 573 -12.39 12.00 17.93
CA LYS A 573 -11.21 11.78 17.10
C LYS A 573 -11.32 10.41 16.47
N ALA A 574 -11.63 10.42 15.17
CA ALA A 574 -11.78 9.20 14.38
C ALA A 574 -12.71 8.16 15.05
N PRO A 575 -13.98 8.52 15.36
CA PRO A 575 -14.92 7.58 15.96
C PRO A 575 -15.18 6.42 14.99
N THR A 576 -15.29 5.19 15.51
CA THR A 576 -15.61 4.01 14.67
C THR A 576 -16.93 3.38 15.05
N GLY A 577 -16.97 2.38 15.94
CA GLY A 577 -18.17 1.60 16.23
C GLY A 577 -19.26 2.40 16.92
N LEU A 578 -20.50 2.09 16.56
CA LEU A 578 -21.72 2.68 17.13
C LEU A 578 -22.65 1.59 17.62
N ALA A 579 -23.39 1.85 18.69
CA ALA A 579 -24.51 1.03 19.13
C ALA A 579 -25.60 1.91 19.72
N VAL A 580 -26.87 1.56 19.47
CA VAL A 580 -28.02 2.28 20.04
C VAL A 580 -28.54 1.50 21.24
N THR A 581 -28.75 2.18 22.37
CA THR A 581 -29.37 1.59 23.56
C THR A 581 -30.89 1.48 23.36
N PRO A 582 -31.61 0.61 24.10
CA PRO A 582 -33.07 0.55 24.04
C PRO A 582 -33.79 1.89 24.31
N ASN A 583 -33.12 2.82 25.00
CA ASN A 583 -33.65 4.16 25.30
C ASN A 583 -33.31 5.21 24.22
N GLY A 584 -32.68 4.81 23.12
CA GLY A 584 -32.30 5.70 22.01
C GLY A 584 -31.01 6.48 22.23
N GLU A 585 -30.19 6.13 23.23
CA GLU A 585 -28.85 6.72 23.38
C GLU A 585 -27.87 6.07 22.39
N VAL A 586 -26.88 6.82 21.90
CA VAL A 586 -25.88 6.29 20.97
C VAL A 586 -24.54 6.15 21.68
N VAL A 587 -24.08 4.92 21.86
CA VAL A 587 -22.75 4.61 22.35
C VAL A 587 -21.75 4.70 21.20
N VAL A 588 -20.62 5.36 21.43
CA VAL A 588 -19.58 5.61 20.44
C VAL A 588 -18.24 5.06 20.92
N ALA A 589 -17.60 4.23 20.10
CA ALA A 589 -16.18 3.96 20.22
C ALA A 589 -15.40 5.12 19.60
N ASP A 590 -14.88 6.02 20.44
CA ASP A 590 -14.10 7.18 20.04
C ASP A 590 -12.62 6.77 19.92
N THR A 591 -12.34 5.97 18.89
CA THR A 591 -11.15 5.12 18.75
C THR A 591 -9.85 5.91 18.82
N GLY A 592 -9.76 7.03 18.12
CA GLY A 592 -8.56 7.87 18.12
C GLY A 592 -8.29 8.58 19.45
N ASN A 593 -9.29 8.63 20.35
CA ASN A 593 -9.15 9.12 21.71
C ASN A 593 -9.06 8.01 22.77
N ASN A 594 -9.08 6.72 22.40
CA ASN A 594 -9.09 5.59 23.34
C ASN A 594 -10.21 5.69 24.39
N ARG A 595 -11.42 6.10 23.97
CA ARG A 595 -12.57 6.35 24.86
C ARG A 595 -13.85 5.68 24.37
N ILE A 596 -14.73 5.41 25.31
CA ILE A 596 -16.13 5.06 25.05
C ILE A 596 -17.00 6.24 25.49
N ARG A 597 -17.78 6.77 24.57
CA ARG A 597 -18.60 7.97 24.74
C ARG A 597 -20.08 7.62 24.58
N LEU A 598 -20.96 8.45 25.11
CA LEU A 598 -22.41 8.31 25.01
C LEU A 598 -23.03 9.61 24.55
N ILE A 599 -23.86 9.53 23.52
CA ILE A 599 -24.72 10.62 23.06
C ILE A 599 -26.10 10.39 23.65
N GLN A 600 -26.49 11.26 24.57
CA GLN A 600 -27.78 11.21 25.24
C GLN A 600 -28.79 12.06 24.45
N PRO A 601 -29.95 11.50 24.07
CA PRO A 601 -30.96 12.24 23.33
C PRO A 601 -31.69 13.23 24.26
N GLY A 602 -32.32 14.24 23.68
CA GLY A 602 -33.08 15.25 24.40
C GLY A 602 -33.33 16.48 23.53
N ALA A 603 -33.99 17.50 24.09
CA ALA A 603 -34.18 18.77 23.38
C ALA A 603 -32.83 19.44 23.01
N THR A 604 -31.79 19.17 23.81
CA THR A 604 -30.41 19.51 23.49
C THR A 604 -29.56 18.27 23.78
N PRO A 605 -29.25 17.44 22.77
CA PRO A 605 -28.48 16.23 22.97
C PRO A 605 -27.10 16.55 23.55
N THR A 606 -26.57 15.65 24.39
CA THR A 606 -25.28 15.84 25.08
C THR A 606 -24.37 14.64 24.90
N VAL A 607 -23.07 14.89 24.80
CA VAL A 607 -22.02 13.87 24.77
C VAL A 607 -21.30 13.84 26.11
N ILE A 608 -21.17 12.65 26.67
CA ILE A 608 -20.40 12.39 27.89
C ILE A 608 -19.39 11.25 27.66
N THR A 609 -18.25 11.30 28.36
CA THR A 609 -17.31 10.17 28.41
C THR A 609 -17.77 9.16 29.46
N LEU A 610 -17.96 7.90 29.05
CA LEU A 610 -18.31 6.81 29.98
C LEU A 610 -17.05 6.19 30.59
N ALA A 611 -16.06 5.90 29.75
CA ALA A 611 -14.81 5.29 30.16
C ALA A 611 -13.65 5.61 29.20
N GLY A 612 -12.41 5.47 29.71
CA GLY A 612 -11.18 5.74 28.99
C GLY A 612 -10.54 7.04 29.46
N ASN A 613 -9.29 6.97 29.96
CA ASN A 613 -8.54 8.17 30.34
C ASN A 613 -7.91 8.89 29.12
N GLY A 614 -7.87 8.23 27.96
CA GLY A 614 -7.27 8.74 26.73
C GLY A 614 -5.86 8.22 26.45
N GLU A 615 -5.22 7.60 27.42
CA GLU A 615 -3.91 6.98 27.26
C GLU A 615 -4.05 5.62 26.57
N LEU A 616 -3.16 5.38 25.60
CA LEU A 616 -3.07 4.12 24.89
C LEU A 616 -2.49 3.06 25.84
N GLY A 617 -3.30 2.08 26.24
CA GLY A 617 -2.87 1.07 27.21
C GLY A 617 -3.97 0.10 27.61
N TYR A 618 -3.75 -0.61 28.72
CA TYR A 618 -4.72 -1.53 29.30
C TYR A 618 -4.83 -1.32 30.80
N ARG A 619 -6.04 -1.03 31.28
CA ARG A 619 -6.38 -0.99 32.71
C ARG A 619 -7.89 -1.15 32.88
N ASP A 620 -8.30 -2.12 33.70
CA ASP A 620 -9.66 -2.26 34.22
C ASP A 620 -9.89 -1.35 35.45
N GLY A 621 -11.14 -1.20 35.90
CA GLY A 621 -11.50 -0.42 37.08
C GLY A 621 -12.55 0.65 36.81
N ALA A 622 -12.54 1.74 37.58
CA ALA A 622 -13.45 2.85 37.37
C ALA A 622 -13.31 3.43 35.95
N GLY A 623 -14.42 3.81 35.31
CA GLY A 623 -14.46 4.23 33.91
C GLY A 623 -13.47 5.34 33.57
N ALA A 624 -13.39 6.37 34.42
CA ALA A 624 -12.46 7.50 34.27
C ALA A 624 -10.97 7.10 34.36
N GLN A 625 -10.68 5.93 34.94
CA GLN A 625 -9.33 5.37 35.03
C GLN A 625 -9.07 4.30 33.99
N ALA A 626 -10.09 3.67 33.40
CA ALA A 626 -9.86 2.61 32.44
C ALA A 626 -8.97 3.07 31.27
N MET A 627 -8.12 2.16 30.78
CA MET A 627 -7.32 2.39 29.56
C MET A 627 -7.72 1.38 28.50
N PHE A 628 -7.82 1.87 27.27
CA PHE A 628 -8.10 1.11 26.06
C PHE A 628 -6.95 1.31 25.06
N ARG A 629 -6.86 0.41 24.08
CA ARG A 629 -5.94 0.53 22.96
C ARG A 629 -6.73 0.36 21.67
N TYR A 630 -7.09 1.48 21.05
CA TYR A 630 -7.89 1.55 19.83
C TYR A 630 -9.17 0.69 19.93
N PRO A 631 -10.13 1.05 20.81
CA PRO A 631 -11.41 0.35 20.84
C PRO A 631 -12.15 0.60 19.50
N THR A 632 -12.47 -0.44 18.75
CA THR A 632 -13.05 -0.28 17.39
C THR A 632 -14.55 -0.53 17.32
N ALA A 633 -15.12 -1.26 18.28
CA ALA A 633 -16.53 -1.60 18.29
C ALA A 633 -17.14 -1.60 19.69
N VAL A 634 -18.44 -1.29 19.71
CA VAL A 634 -19.30 -1.39 20.89
C VAL A 634 -20.56 -2.20 20.54
N ALA A 635 -21.10 -2.92 21.51
CA ALA A 635 -22.42 -3.55 21.42
C ALA A 635 -23.14 -3.43 22.77
N VAL A 636 -24.46 -3.25 22.75
CA VAL A 636 -25.27 -3.09 23.96
C VAL A 636 -26.01 -4.40 24.26
N GLY A 637 -25.85 -4.90 25.48
CA GLY A 637 -26.55 -6.06 26.02
C GLY A 637 -27.98 -5.74 26.45
N LEU A 638 -28.77 -6.78 26.71
CA LEU A 638 -30.19 -6.66 27.07
C LEU A 638 -30.41 -5.97 28.43
N ALA A 639 -29.45 -6.03 29.36
CA ALA A 639 -29.53 -5.35 30.65
C ALA A 639 -28.83 -3.98 30.65
N GLY A 640 -28.41 -3.50 29.47
CA GLY A 640 -27.74 -2.21 29.30
C GLY A 640 -26.23 -2.25 29.46
N GLU A 641 -25.61 -3.43 29.55
CA GLU A 641 -24.16 -3.57 29.52
C GLU A 641 -23.60 -3.11 28.18
N ILE A 642 -22.44 -2.46 28.18
CA ILE A 642 -21.79 -2.06 26.93
C ILE A 642 -20.53 -2.91 26.76
N TYR A 643 -20.56 -3.83 25.79
CA TYR A 643 -19.38 -4.59 25.39
C TYR A 643 -18.51 -3.76 24.46
N VAL A 644 -17.20 -3.90 24.61
CA VAL A 644 -16.18 -3.16 23.85
C VAL A 644 -15.18 -4.16 23.27
N ALA A 645 -14.93 -4.04 21.97
CA ALA A 645 -13.79 -4.70 21.34
C ALA A 645 -12.56 -3.80 21.53
N ASP A 646 -11.71 -4.16 22.51
CA ASP A 646 -10.46 -3.47 22.80
C ASP A 646 -9.35 -4.09 21.92
N SER A 647 -9.42 -3.74 20.63
CA SER A 647 -8.91 -4.53 19.51
C SER A 647 -7.42 -4.81 19.59
N GLU A 648 -6.63 -3.79 19.89
CA GLU A 648 -5.17 -3.90 19.97
C GLU A 648 -4.66 -4.38 21.34
N ASN A 649 -5.56 -4.50 22.34
CA ASN A 649 -5.29 -5.28 23.55
C ASN A 649 -5.70 -6.75 23.41
N HIS A 650 -6.39 -7.12 22.31
CA HIS A 650 -6.86 -8.47 21.99
C HIS A 650 -7.86 -9.06 22.99
N VAL A 651 -8.67 -8.20 23.61
CA VAL A 651 -9.63 -8.59 24.65
C VAL A 651 -11.00 -7.97 24.38
N ILE A 652 -12.02 -8.59 24.96
CA ILE A 652 -13.36 -8.03 25.06
C ILE A 652 -13.55 -7.48 26.47
N ARG A 653 -13.98 -6.23 26.55
CA ARG A 653 -14.26 -5.53 27.81
C ARG A 653 -15.77 -5.30 27.92
N VAL A 654 -16.26 -5.07 29.13
CA VAL A 654 -17.63 -4.64 29.37
C VAL A 654 -17.63 -3.44 30.32
N LEU A 655 -18.53 -2.50 30.05
CA LEU A 655 -18.87 -1.39 30.92
C LEU A 655 -20.21 -1.70 31.58
N GLU A 656 -20.21 -1.63 32.90
CA GLU A 656 -21.40 -1.76 33.74
C GLU A 656 -21.50 -0.51 34.61
N LYS A 657 -22.73 -0.08 34.90
CA LYS A 657 -22.99 1.09 35.74
C LYS A 657 -23.55 0.64 37.08
N ASP A 658 -22.93 1.07 38.16
CA ASP A 658 -23.44 0.90 39.52
C ASP A 658 -23.55 2.24 40.26
N ALA A 659 -23.76 2.19 41.58
CA ALA A 659 -23.93 3.38 42.41
C ALA A 659 -22.69 4.29 42.44
N GLU A 660 -21.50 3.74 42.18
CA GLU A 660 -20.24 4.52 42.13
C GLU A 660 -19.91 5.03 40.73
N GLY A 661 -20.67 4.63 39.71
CA GLY A 661 -20.53 5.08 38.33
C GLY A 661 -20.22 3.93 37.37
N TRP A 662 -19.58 4.25 36.25
CA TRP A 662 -19.18 3.25 35.26
C TRP A 662 -17.93 2.49 35.71
N LYS A 663 -17.94 1.17 35.56
CA LYS A 663 -16.79 0.29 35.80
C LYS A 663 -16.52 -0.55 34.55
N VAL A 664 -15.23 -0.72 34.25
CA VAL A 664 -14.74 -1.54 33.14
C VAL A 664 -14.13 -2.81 33.71
N ARG A 665 -14.54 -3.96 33.16
CA ARG A 665 -13.91 -5.26 33.41
C ARG A 665 -13.64 -6.01 32.12
N THR A 666 -12.58 -6.82 32.12
CA THR A 666 -12.31 -7.77 31.03
C THR A 666 -13.22 -8.98 31.14
N VAL A 667 -13.94 -9.31 30.06
CA VAL A 667 -14.88 -10.46 30.05
C VAL A 667 -14.32 -11.67 29.33
N ALA A 668 -13.44 -11.47 28.33
CA ALA A 668 -12.81 -12.53 27.59
C ALA A 668 -11.51 -12.07 26.92
N GLY A 669 -10.58 -13.00 26.70
CA GLY A 669 -9.29 -12.75 26.06
C GLY A 669 -8.13 -12.64 27.05
N ILE A 670 -6.91 -12.63 26.52
CA ILE A 670 -5.69 -12.40 27.30
C ILE A 670 -4.97 -11.19 26.71
N VAL A 671 -4.75 -10.18 27.55
CA VAL A 671 -4.09 -8.93 27.19
C VAL A 671 -2.74 -9.19 26.53
N SER A 672 -2.52 -8.56 25.38
CA SER A 672 -1.27 -8.63 24.61
C SER A 672 -0.87 -10.05 24.18
N ARG A 673 -1.79 -11.03 24.22
CA ARG A 673 -1.57 -12.39 23.72
C ARG A 673 -2.57 -12.72 22.63
N SER A 674 -2.25 -12.29 21.41
CA SER A 674 -3.01 -12.61 20.21
C SER A 674 -3.14 -14.13 19.97
N GLY A 675 -4.24 -14.55 19.36
CA GLY A 675 -4.47 -15.92 18.90
C GLY A 675 -5.96 -16.20 18.73
N PHE A 676 -6.33 -17.45 18.48
CA PHE A 676 -7.75 -17.83 18.31
C PHE A 676 -8.14 -19.03 19.17
N ALA A 677 -7.43 -19.26 20.27
CA ALA A 677 -7.72 -20.38 21.18
C ALA A 677 -9.12 -20.21 21.80
N ASP A 678 -9.93 -21.27 21.72
CA ASP A 678 -11.24 -21.40 22.36
C ASP A 678 -11.10 -21.83 23.84
N GLY A 679 -12.21 -21.82 24.58
CA GLY A 679 -12.31 -22.32 25.95
C GLY A 679 -12.87 -21.29 26.93
N VAL A 680 -12.51 -21.42 28.22
CA VAL A 680 -12.98 -20.48 29.24
C VAL A 680 -12.52 -19.03 28.92
N PRO A 681 -13.34 -17.99 29.15
CA PRO A 681 -13.10 -16.63 28.67
C PRO A 681 -11.74 -16.05 29.06
N ALA A 682 -11.27 -16.31 30.29
CA ALA A 682 -9.97 -15.84 30.79
C ALA A 682 -8.75 -16.55 30.15
N LYS A 683 -8.97 -17.63 29.39
CA LYS A 683 -7.92 -18.37 28.68
C LYS A 683 -8.08 -18.32 27.16
N ALA A 684 -9.25 -17.92 26.67
CA ALA A 684 -9.49 -17.68 25.26
C ALA A 684 -8.54 -16.61 24.73
N ARG A 685 -8.19 -16.68 23.44
CA ARG A 685 -7.39 -15.66 22.76
C ARG A 685 -8.16 -15.14 21.57
N PHE A 686 -8.06 -13.84 21.34
CA PHE A 686 -8.52 -13.17 20.13
C PHE A 686 -7.34 -12.57 19.38
N ASN A 687 -7.50 -12.28 18.11
CA ASN A 687 -6.48 -11.67 17.27
C ASN A 687 -7.10 -10.49 16.52
N ARG A 688 -7.13 -9.35 17.24
CA ARG A 688 -7.76 -8.09 16.83
C ARG A 688 -9.28 -8.24 16.60
N PRO A 689 -10.07 -8.39 17.68
CA PRO A 689 -11.53 -8.38 17.55
C PRO A 689 -11.99 -7.01 17.05
N MET A 690 -12.81 -6.96 15.99
CA MET A 690 -13.19 -5.70 15.32
C MET A 690 -14.68 -5.36 15.37
N SER A 691 -15.54 -6.33 15.66
CA SER A 691 -16.99 -6.10 15.69
C SER A 691 -17.65 -7.04 16.67
N LEU A 692 -18.73 -6.56 17.27
CA LEU A 692 -19.51 -7.22 18.30
C LEU A 692 -21.00 -7.19 17.97
N ALA A 693 -21.71 -8.27 18.27
CA ALA A 693 -23.17 -8.30 18.24
C ALA A 693 -23.69 -9.21 19.36
N VAL A 694 -24.83 -8.85 19.94
CA VAL A 694 -25.47 -9.61 21.02
C VAL A 694 -26.79 -10.17 20.50
N ASP A 695 -27.07 -11.45 20.74
CA ASP A 695 -28.38 -12.03 20.44
C ASP A 695 -29.36 -11.89 21.62
N SER A 696 -30.62 -12.25 21.39
CA SER A 696 -31.68 -12.23 22.41
C SER A 696 -31.47 -13.22 23.57
N ALA A 697 -30.53 -14.15 23.45
CA ALA A 697 -30.13 -15.06 24.53
C ALA A 697 -28.92 -14.53 25.31
N GLY A 698 -28.39 -13.35 24.94
CA GLY A 698 -27.23 -12.72 25.55
C GLY A 698 -25.89 -13.29 25.09
N ASN A 699 -25.84 -14.13 24.04
CA ASN A 699 -24.56 -14.56 23.48
C ASN A 699 -23.92 -13.39 22.74
N LEU A 700 -22.61 -13.22 22.91
CA LEU A 700 -21.83 -12.19 22.24
C LEU A 700 -21.02 -12.79 21.10
N TYR A 701 -21.28 -12.35 19.88
CA TYR A 701 -20.56 -12.73 18.66
C TYR A 701 -19.46 -11.73 18.37
N ILE A 702 -18.30 -12.24 17.95
CA ILE A 702 -17.08 -11.45 17.75
C ILE A 702 -16.51 -11.75 16.37
N ALA A 703 -16.26 -10.71 15.57
CA ALA A 703 -15.47 -10.78 14.36
C ALA A 703 -13.99 -10.72 14.76
N ASP A 704 -13.33 -11.87 14.74
CA ASP A 704 -11.91 -12.03 15.09
C ASP A 704 -11.09 -11.90 13.80
N GLN A 705 -10.73 -10.66 13.46
CA GLN A 705 -10.31 -10.27 12.12
C GLN A 705 -9.07 -11.02 11.66
N VAL A 706 -7.95 -10.90 12.37
CA VAL A 706 -6.68 -11.54 11.97
C VAL A 706 -6.74 -13.04 12.29
N GLY A 707 -7.64 -13.45 13.18
CA GLY A 707 -8.01 -14.84 13.40
C GLY A 707 -8.78 -15.47 12.24
N ASN A 708 -9.27 -14.70 11.26
CA ASN A 708 -10.14 -15.14 10.15
C ASN A 708 -11.32 -16.01 10.62
N ARG A 709 -11.92 -15.62 11.75
CA ARG A 709 -12.91 -16.42 12.48
C ARG A 709 -14.04 -15.57 13.02
N ILE A 710 -15.19 -16.22 13.17
CA ILE A 710 -16.31 -15.72 13.95
C ILE A 710 -16.37 -16.51 15.26
N ARG A 711 -16.27 -15.78 16.37
CA ARG A 711 -16.22 -16.34 17.72
C ARG A 711 -17.50 -16.01 18.46
N MET A 712 -17.85 -16.80 19.47
CA MET A 712 -19.02 -16.58 20.30
C MET A 712 -18.66 -16.81 21.77
N LEU A 713 -18.93 -15.81 22.62
CA LEU A 713 -18.96 -15.93 24.06
C LEU A 713 -20.39 -16.30 24.49
N ARG A 714 -20.55 -17.52 25.01
CA ARG A 714 -21.85 -18.06 25.45
C ARG A 714 -22.21 -17.55 26.84
N SER A 715 -23.32 -16.84 26.96
CA SER A 715 -23.80 -16.28 28.24
C SER A 715 -24.03 -17.37 29.31
N GLY A 716 -24.77 -18.43 28.96
CA GLY A 716 -25.15 -19.49 29.92
C GLY A 716 -24.06 -20.51 30.27
N ARG A 717 -22.91 -20.52 29.58
CA ARG A 717 -21.81 -21.48 29.83
C ARG A 717 -20.48 -20.83 30.17
N SER A 718 -20.37 -19.50 30.02
CA SER A 718 -19.12 -18.77 30.17
C SER A 718 -17.98 -19.46 29.41
N GLU A 719 -18.16 -19.60 28.09
CA GLU A 719 -17.21 -20.26 27.18
C GLU A 719 -17.11 -19.47 25.88
N VAL A 720 -15.90 -19.31 25.35
CA VAL A 720 -15.63 -18.79 24.01
C VAL A 720 -15.42 -19.96 23.06
N VAL A 721 -16.15 -19.96 21.94
CA VAL A 721 -15.99 -20.94 20.86
C VAL A 721 -15.85 -20.29 19.50
N THR A 722 -15.22 -20.99 18.56
CA THR A 722 -15.31 -20.69 17.13
C THR A 722 -16.59 -21.30 16.57
N ILE A 723 -17.45 -20.46 15.98
CA ILE A 723 -18.66 -20.95 15.28
C ILE A 723 -18.45 -21.07 13.78
N ALA A 724 -17.57 -20.25 13.19
CA ALA A 724 -17.23 -20.31 11.78
C ALA A 724 -15.81 -19.81 11.48
N GLY A 725 -15.17 -20.36 10.44
CA GLY A 725 -13.85 -19.95 9.96
C GLY A 725 -12.73 -20.93 10.31
N SER A 726 -11.95 -21.30 9.31
CA SER A 726 -10.80 -22.22 9.43
C SER A 726 -9.57 -21.59 10.09
N GLY A 727 -9.51 -20.26 10.12
CA GLY A 727 -8.34 -19.48 10.55
C GLY A 727 -7.34 -19.18 9.42
N ALA A 728 -7.43 -19.87 8.28
CA ALA A 728 -6.72 -19.49 7.08
C ALA A 728 -7.55 -18.48 6.26
N GLY A 729 -6.89 -17.43 5.76
CA GLY A 729 -7.51 -16.46 4.87
C GLY A 729 -8.08 -17.14 3.62
N GLY A 730 -9.35 -16.93 3.31
CA GLY A 730 -10.00 -17.52 2.13
C GLY A 730 -11.46 -17.09 1.98
N ARG A 731 -12.15 -17.67 0.99
CA ARG A 731 -13.52 -17.31 0.59
C ARG A 731 -14.48 -18.51 0.48
N VAL A 732 -14.17 -19.62 1.15
CA VAL A 732 -14.91 -20.89 1.04
C VAL A 732 -16.22 -20.79 1.82
N ASP A 733 -17.34 -21.04 1.14
CA ASP A 733 -18.65 -21.28 1.74
C ASP A 733 -18.76 -22.75 2.16
N GLU A 734 -18.81 -23.01 3.47
CA GLU A 734 -19.05 -24.33 4.05
C GLU A 734 -19.62 -24.15 5.47
N ASN A 735 -19.76 -25.23 6.21
CA ASN A 735 -20.24 -25.28 7.57
C ASN A 735 -19.10 -25.03 8.57
N GLY A 736 -19.35 -24.12 9.50
CA GLY A 736 -18.50 -23.87 10.66
C GLY A 736 -17.03 -23.64 10.29
N ILE A 737 -16.13 -24.43 10.89
CA ILE A 737 -14.67 -24.26 10.72
C ILE A 737 -14.14 -24.69 9.35
N LYS A 738 -14.97 -25.29 8.49
CA LYS A 738 -14.59 -25.60 7.10
C LYS A 738 -14.75 -24.39 6.17
N ALA A 739 -15.61 -23.44 6.54
CA ALA A 739 -15.66 -22.16 5.86
C ALA A 739 -14.35 -21.40 6.08
N SER A 740 -13.99 -20.54 5.12
CA SER A 740 -12.89 -19.59 5.30
C SER A 740 -13.36 -18.16 5.11
N PHE A 741 -12.82 -17.31 5.98
CA PHE A 741 -12.99 -15.86 5.91
C PHE A 741 -11.65 -15.20 5.61
N ASN A 742 -11.67 -13.96 5.16
CA ASN A 742 -10.49 -13.12 5.01
C ASN A 742 -10.76 -11.75 5.64
N ASN A 743 -10.21 -11.53 6.83
CA ASN A 743 -10.39 -10.30 7.61
C ASN A 743 -11.88 -9.93 7.81
N PRO A 744 -12.67 -10.73 8.56
CA PRO A 744 -14.02 -10.30 8.97
C PRO A 744 -13.91 -9.06 9.86
N THR A 745 -14.58 -7.96 9.49
CA THR A 745 -14.44 -6.66 10.18
C THR A 745 -15.75 -6.09 10.72
N ALA A 746 -16.90 -6.54 10.22
CA ALA A 746 -18.20 -6.20 10.80
C ALA A 746 -19.10 -7.43 10.89
N LEU A 747 -19.97 -7.43 11.90
CA LEU A 747 -21.04 -8.42 12.02
C LEU A 747 -22.30 -7.81 12.64
N VAL A 748 -23.46 -8.36 12.31
CA VAL A 748 -24.75 -7.94 12.87
C VAL A 748 -25.74 -9.11 12.89
N MET A 749 -26.64 -9.10 13.88
CA MET A 749 -27.76 -10.03 13.95
C MET A 749 -28.87 -9.61 12.99
N GLY A 750 -29.23 -10.50 12.06
CA GLY A 750 -30.37 -10.30 11.16
C GLY A 750 -31.70 -10.59 11.85
N GLN A 751 -32.79 -10.05 11.28
CA GLN A 751 -34.16 -10.33 11.74
C GLN A 751 -34.58 -11.79 11.52
N ASP A 752 -33.91 -12.50 10.60
CA ASP A 752 -34.08 -13.94 10.37
C ASP A 752 -33.37 -14.83 11.41
N GLY A 753 -32.69 -14.22 12.39
CA GLY A 753 -31.92 -14.92 13.41
C GLY A 753 -30.56 -15.43 12.94
N ALA A 754 -30.15 -15.14 11.70
CA ALA A 754 -28.80 -15.42 11.22
C ALA A 754 -27.83 -14.29 11.60
N LEU A 755 -26.54 -14.60 11.62
CA LEU A 755 -25.49 -13.61 11.75
C LEU A 755 -24.97 -13.21 10.36
N TYR A 756 -24.95 -11.93 10.06
CA TYR A 756 -24.33 -11.40 8.85
C TYR A 756 -22.94 -10.87 9.17
N VAL A 757 -21.98 -11.12 8.28
CA VAL A 757 -20.57 -10.80 8.44
C VAL A 757 -20.09 -10.07 7.18
N PHE A 758 -19.42 -8.94 7.35
CA PHE A 758 -18.71 -8.26 6.26
C PHE A 758 -17.21 -8.54 6.35
N GLU A 759 -16.65 -9.02 5.25
CA GLU A 759 -15.24 -9.39 5.12
C GLU A 759 -14.48 -8.35 4.30
N ALA A 760 -13.60 -7.58 4.94
CA ALA A 760 -12.85 -6.54 4.23
C ALA A 760 -11.79 -7.12 3.29
N GLY A 761 -11.26 -8.32 3.55
CA GLY A 761 -10.25 -8.93 2.70
C GLY A 761 -10.80 -9.46 1.37
N ASN A 762 -12.05 -9.96 1.37
CA ASN A 762 -12.69 -10.49 0.16
C ASN A 762 -13.77 -9.55 -0.41
N GLN A 763 -14.16 -8.49 0.31
CA GLN A 763 -15.29 -7.62 -0.03
C GLN A 763 -16.62 -8.37 -0.20
N LEU A 764 -16.86 -9.33 0.71
CA LEU A 764 -18.05 -10.18 0.71
C LEU A 764 -18.92 -9.95 1.96
N VAL A 765 -20.23 -10.07 1.77
CA VAL A 765 -21.20 -10.23 2.86
C VAL A 765 -21.53 -11.71 2.97
N ARG A 766 -21.33 -12.27 4.15
CA ARG A 766 -21.57 -13.69 4.46
C ARG A 766 -22.70 -13.82 5.47
N ARG A 767 -23.61 -14.75 5.22
CA ARG A 767 -24.65 -15.18 6.14
C ARG A 767 -24.17 -16.44 6.88
N VAL A 768 -24.27 -16.45 8.20
CA VAL A 768 -23.93 -17.58 9.06
C VAL A 768 -25.19 -18.03 9.81
N SER A 769 -25.65 -19.24 9.54
CA SER A 769 -26.71 -19.86 10.35
C SER A 769 -26.21 -20.07 11.77
N LEU A 770 -27.03 -19.76 12.78
CA LEU A 770 -26.69 -19.97 14.19
C LEU A 770 -27.13 -21.31 14.76
N SER A 771 -27.79 -22.13 13.94
CA SER A 771 -28.00 -23.55 14.24
C SER A 771 -26.86 -24.38 13.67
N ALA A 772 -26.46 -25.43 14.40
CA ALA A 772 -25.54 -26.43 13.85
C ALA A 772 -26.12 -26.97 12.53
N PRO A 773 -25.31 -27.04 11.45
CA PRO A 773 -23.85 -27.06 11.46
C PRO A 773 -23.14 -25.70 11.25
N TYR A 774 -23.82 -24.56 11.46
CA TYR A 774 -23.30 -23.21 11.21
C TYR A 774 -22.92 -22.96 9.74
N LYS A 775 -23.88 -23.20 8.84
CA LYS A 775 -23.70 -22.98 7.40
C LYS A 775 -23.31 -21.53 7.10
N VAL A 776 -22.25 -21.34 6.31
CA VAL A 776 -21.79 -20.03 5.81
C VAL A 776 -22.07 -19.93 4.32
N GLU A 777 -22.72 -18.83 3.92
CA GLU A 777 -23.11 -18.56 2.53
C GLU A 777 -22.80 -17.12 2.15
N THR A 778 -22.31 -16.88 0.95
CA THR A 778 -22.14 -15.51 0.42
C THR A 778 -23.46 -14.97 -0.11
N VAL A 779 -23.88 -13.80 0.38
CA VAL A 779 -25.13 -13.13 0.00
C VAL A 779 -24.91 -11.82 -0.75
N ALA A 780 -23.71 -11.25 -0.74
CA ALA A 780 -23.35 -10.14 -1.62
C ALA A 780 -21.81 -10.02 -1.76
N GLY A 781 -21.37 -9.36 -2.82
CA GLY A 781 -19.98 -9.17 -3.18
C GLY A 781 -19.54 -10.10 -4.30
N ARG A 782 -18.74 -9.57 -5.22
CA ARG A 782 -18.20 -10.28 -6.37
C ARG A 782 -17.09 -11.27 -5.96
N ARG A 783 -17.09 -12.48 -6.52
CA ARG A 783 -16.20 -13.58 -6.09
C ARG A 783 -14.95 -13.80 -6.94
N ASP A 784 -14.85 -13.22 -8.12
CA ASP A 784 -13.81 -13.49 -9.12
C ASP A 784 -12.57 -12.59 -8.98
N GLY A 785 -12.47 -11.79 -7.92
CA GLY A 785 -11.28 -10.99 -7.65
C GLY A 785 -11.62 -9.69 -6.95
N TYR A 786 -10.58 -8.96 -6.56
CA TYR A 786 -10.72 -7.62 -6.03
C TYR A 786 -10.83 -6.64 -7.21
N VAL A 787 -12.03 -6.08 -7.42
CA VAL A 787 -12.31 -5.15 -8.52
C VAL A 787 -12.74 -3.82 -7.93
N PHE A 788 -12.15 -2.72 -8.40
CA PHE A 788 -12.39 -1.42 -7.80
C PHE A 788 -13.80 -0.88 -8.11
N GLY A 789 -14.29 -0.01 -7.22
CA GLY A 789 -15.54 0.72 -7.38
C GLY A 789 -16.66 0.28 -6.44
N PHE A 790 -17.88 0.71 -6.75
CA PHE A 790 -19.07 0.54 -5.91
C PHE A 790 -20.30 0.13 -6.74
N ALA A 791 -20.13 -0.65 -7.82
CA ALA A 791 -21.26 -1.06 -8.66
C ALA A 791 -22.45 -1.53 -7.80
N ASP A 792 -23.63 -0.96 -8.04
CA ASP A 792 -24.92 -1.42 -7.52
C ASP A 792 -25.39 -2.63 -8.36
N GLY A 793 -26.52 -3.24 -7.97
CA GLY A 793 -27.15 -4.33 -8.71
C GLY A 793 -27.30 -5.61 -7.90
N ASP A 794 -27.35 -6.75 -8.59
CA ASP A 794 -27.43 -8.06 -7.93
C ASP A 794 -26.21 -8.27 -7.04
N GLY A 795 -26.38 -8.99 -5.92
CA GLY A 795 -25.32 -9.21 -4.94
C GLY A 795 -24.06 -9.85 -5.53
N SER A 796 -24.18 -10.64 -6.59
CA SER A 796 -23.05 -11.26 -7.30
C SER A 796 -22.26 -10.29 -8.18
N VAL A 797 -22.86 -9.15 -8.55
CA VAL A 797 -22.25 -8.09 -9.38
C VAL A 797 -21.76 -6.93 -8.53
N ALA A 798 -22.46 -6.67 -7.41
CA ALA A 798 -22.19 -5.56 -6.53
C ALA A 798 -20.74 -5.53 -6.04
N ARG A 799 -20.16 -4.33 -6.05
CA ARG A 799 -18.77 -4.10 -5.60
C ARG A 799 -18.77 -3.28 -4.34
N PHE A 800 -17.87 -3.61 -3.44
CA PHE A 800 -17.62 -2.90 -2.20
C PHE A 800 -16.13 -2.56 -2.08
N ARG A 801 -15.86 -1.53 -1.29
CA ARG A 801 -14.56 -1.18 -0.73
C ARG A 801 -14.75 -0.84 0.75
N GLY A 802 -15.51 -1.69 1.44
CA GLY A 802 -15.88 -1.52 2.84
C GLY A 802 -14.82 -2.02 3.81
N GLN A 803 -14.86 -1.47 5.02
CA GLN A 803 -14.16 -1.97 6.20
C GLN A 803 -14.93 -1.55 7.45
N MET A 804 -15.28 -2.50 8.33
CA MET A 804 -16.18 -2.31 9.47
C MET A 804 -17.63 -1.99 9.04
N GLY A 805 -18.40 -1.31 9.89
CA GLY A 805 -19.70 -0.69 9.62
C GLY A 805 -20.75 -1.58 8.98
N MET A 806 -21.57 -2.24 9.81
CA MET A 806 -22.78 -2.90 9.34
C MET A 806 -23.89 -2.79 10.39
N SER A 807 -25.10 -2.47 9.95
CA SER A 807 -26.31 -2.49 10.79
C SER A 807 -27.47 -3.15 10.05
N VAL A 808 -28.58 -3.38 10.75
CA VAL A 808 -29.84 -3.85 10.15
C VAL A 808 -30.85 -2.72 10.23
N ALA A 809 -31.48 -2.40 9.10
CA ALA A 809 -32.58 -1.45 9.04
C ALA A 809 -33.85 -2.07 9.65
N VAL A 810 -34.81 -1.23 10.06
CA VAL A 810 -36.09 -1.69 10.64
C VAL A 810 -36.89 -2.62 9.72
N ASP A 811 -36.67 -2.53 8.41
CA ASP A 811 -37.27 -3.38 7.37
C ASP A 811 -36.51 -4.68 7.08
N GLY A 812 -35.48 -5.00 7.87
CA GLY A 812 -34.70 -6.24 7.78
C GLY A 812 -33.56 -6.21 6.75
N ARG A 813 -33.41 -5.13 5.98
CA ARG A 813 -32.28 -4.97 5.05
C ARG A 813 -30.98 -4.67 5.80
N LEU A 814 -29.84 -5.11 5.26
CA LEU A 814 -28.54 -4.72 5.81
C LEU A 814 -28.16 -3.33 5.33
N VAL A 815 -27.46 -2.58 6.18
CA VAL A 815 -26.82 -1.31 5.82
C VAL A 815 -25.32 -1.46 6.05
N ILE A 816 -24.51 -1.08 5.06
CA ILE A 816 -23.07 -1.29 5.04
C ILE A 816 -22.36 0.03 4.80
N ALA A 817 -21.28 0.27 5.55
CA ALA A 817 -20.36 1.36 5.30
C ALA A 817 -19.36 0.95 4.22
N ASP A 818 -19.47 1.56 3.04
CA ASP A 818 -18.55 1.36 1.93
C ASP A 818 -17.41 2.37 2.03
N THR A 819 -16.57 2.12 3.03
CA THR A 819 -15.58 3.03 3.62
C THR A 819 -14.66 3.69 2.59
N GLY A 820 -14.02 2.92 1.72
CA GLY A 820 -13.10 3.43 0.71
C GLY A 820 -13.78 4.03 -0.52
N ASN A 821 -15.11 3.94 -0.61
CA ASN A 821 -15.93 4.59 -1.63
C ASN A 821 -16.73 5.79 -1.07
N PHE A 822 -16.63 6.11 0.22
CA PHE A 822 -17.33 7.24 0.86
C PHE A 822 -18.86 7.18 0.67
N ARG A 823 -19.42 5.96 0.84
CA ARG A 823 -20.84 5.65 0.59
C ARG A 823 -21.44 4.77 1.66
N ILE A 824 -22.76 4.83 1.80
CA ILE A 824 -23.60 3.91 2.56
C ILE A 824 -24.43 3.08 1.58
N ARG A 825 -24.38 1.76 1.75
CA ARG A 825 -25.00 0.78 0.86
C ARG A 825 -26.09 0.04 1.61
N LYS A 826 -27.18 -0.30 0.93
CA LYS A 826 -28.26 -1.12 1.47
C LYS A 826 -28.34 -2.44 0.71
N VAL A 827 -28.41 -3.54 1.44
CA VAL A 827 -28.53 -4.90 0.87
C VAL A 827 -29.92 -5.43 1.18
N GLN A 828 -30.72 -5.60 0.13
CA GLN A 828 -31.91 -6.43 0.16
C GLN A 828 -31.47 -7.88 0.02
N LEU A 829 -31.71 -8.67 1.06
CA LEU A 829 -31.31 -10.07 1.13
C LEU A 829 -32.21 -10.94 0.25
N GLY A 830 -31.59 -11.74 -0.60
CA GLY A 830 -32.19 -12.89 -1.28
C GLY A 830 -31.77 -14.21 -0.64
N ALA A 831 -31.95 -15.31 -1.37
CA ALA A 831 -31.48 -16.62 -0.92
C ALA A 831 -29.95 -16.75 -0.99
N ASP A 832 -29.34 -16.05 -1.94
CA ASP A 832 -27.90 -16.04 -2.21
C ASP A 832 -27.47 -14.70 -2.85
N ALA A 833 -26.21 -14.61 -3.27
CA ALA A 833 -25.70 -13.43 -3.94
C ALA A 833 -26.41 -13.11 -5.27
N SER A 834 -26.89 -14.11 -6.03
CA SER A 834 -27.56 -13.87 -7.31
C SER A 834 -28.98 -13.31 -7.18
N SER A 835 -29.60 -13.51 -6.02
CA SER A 835 -30.97 -13.09 -5.73
C SER A 835 -31.04 -11.93 -4.72
N SER A 836 -29.91 -11.53 -4.13
CA SER A 836 -29.80 -10.32 -3.32
C SER A 836 -29.61 -9.09 -4.21
N ARG A 837 -30.01 -7.92 -3.73
CA ARG A 837 -29.86 -6.63 -4.44
C ARG A 837 -29.14 -5.63 -3.54
N VAL A 838 -28.11 -4.98 -4.08
CA VAL A 838 -27.32 -3.94 -3.40
C VAL A 838 -27.53 -2.61 -4.08
N VAL A 839 -27.81 -1.57 -3.30
CA VAL A 839 -28.00 -0.21 -3.80
C VAL A 839 -27.26 0.81 -2.92
N THR A 840 -26.78 1.89 -3.53
CA THR A 840 -26.26 3.05 -2.80
C THR A 840 -27.41 3.93 -2.33
N VAL A 841 -27.35 4.40 -1.08
CA VAL A 841 -28.46 5.15 -0.46
C VAL A 841 -28.03 6.49 0.16
N ALA A 842 -26.76 6.68 0.51
CA ALA A 842 -26.21 7.95 1.00
C ALA A 842 -24.69 8.04 0.76
N GLY A 843 -24.15 9.26 0.72
CA GLY A 843 -22.74 9.54 0.49
C GLY A 843 -22.45 9.93 -0.95
N SER A 844 -22.05 11.19 -1.15
CA SER A 844 -21.73 11.80 -2.45
C SER A 844 -20.52 11.17 -3.15
N GLY A 845 -19.70 10.42 -2.41
CA GLY A 845 -18.42 9.94 -2.90
C GLY A 845 -17.33 11.03 -2.96
N LYS A 846 -17.51 12.19 -2.33
CA LYS A 846 -16.56 13.31 -2.32
C LYS A 846 -16.01 13.59 -0.92
N LEU A 847 -14.92 14.34 -0.85
CA LEU A 847 -14.49 14.96 0.41
C LEU A 847 -15.31 16.21 0.70
N GLY A 848 -15.65 16.38 1.96
CA GLY A 848 -16.34 17.57 2.45
C GLY A 848 -17.12 17.26 3.71
N THR A 849 -17.98 18.21 4.09
CA THR A 849 -18.86 18.10 5.27
C THR A 849 -20.30 18.47 4.93
N ASN A 850 -20.65 18.49 3.63
CA ASN A 850 -22.00 18.85 3.19
C ASN A 850 -23.04 17.89 3.78
N LEU A 851 -24.20 18.43 4.11
CA LEU A 851 -25.38 17.73 4.57
C LEU A 851 -26.52 17.97 3.58
N GLY A 852 -27.65 17.29 3.76
CA GLY A 852 -28.79 17.38 2.84
C GLY A 852 -29.23 16.01 2.38
N SER A 853 -29.76 15.89 1.16
CA SER A 853 -30.17 14.60 0.60
C SER A 853 -29.01 13.61 0.48
N GLY A 854 -29.31 12.31 0.38
CA GLY A 854 -28.30 11.26 0.37
C GLY A 854 -27.21 11.41 -0.72
N ASP A 855 -27.57 11.96 -1.88
CA ASP A 855 -26.66 12.20 -3.02
C ASP A 855 -25.75 13.42 -2.84
N VAL A 856 -26.14 14.34 -1.96
CA VAL A 856 -25.41 15.59 -1.69
C VAL A 856 -24.49 15.43 -0.48
N ALA A 857 -24.89 14.65 0.51
CA ALA A 857 -24.18 14.55 1.77
C ALA A 857 -22.78 13.94 1.63
N ASP A 858 -21.76 14.61 2.15
CA ASP A 858 -20.39 14.12 2.19
C ASP A 858 -20.19 13.28 3.46
N ILE A 859 -20.01 11.97 3.28
CA ILE A 859 -19.74 11.02 4.37
C ILE A 859 -18.40 10.37 4.08
N VAL A 860 -17.35 10.79 4.78
CA VAL A 860 -15.97 10.50 4.41
C VAL A 860 -15.39 9.40 5.29
N ALA A 861 -14.94 8.33 4.63
CA ALA A 861 -14.46 7.09 5.25
C ALA A 861 -15.39 6.58 6.36
N PRO A 862 -16.69 6.32 6.07
CA PRO A 862 -17.61 5.84 7.10
C PRO A 862 -17.19 4.47 7.64
N THR A 863 -17.25 4.28 8.96
CA THR A 863 -16.83 3.01 9.59
C THR A 863 -17.84 2.43 10.58
N GLY A 864 -18.67 3.27 11.21
CA GLY A 864 -19.65 2.83 12.21
C GLY A 864 -21.06 2.99 11.71
N LEU A 865 -21.91 1.99 11.98
CA LEU A 865 -23.34 2.06 11.68
C LEU A 865 -24.14 1.52 12.87
N ALA A 866 -25.21 2.23 13.23
CA ALA A 866 -26.21 1.72 14.16
C ALA A 866 -27.59 2.25 13.75
N THR A 867 -28.63 1.43 13.89
CA THR A 867 -30.00 1.82 13.54
C THR A 867 -30.83 1.88 14.82
N ASP A 868 -31.66 2.92 14.98
CA ASP A 868 -32.66 2.95 16.05
C ASP A 868 -34.00 2.29 15.65
N VAL A 869 -34.90 2.20 16.63
CA VAL A 869 -36.24 1.64 16.47
C VAL A 869 -37.16 2.46 15.55
N HIS A 870 -36.80 3.72 15.25
CA HIS A 870 -37.54 4.59 14.34
C HIS A 870 -37.02 4.48 12.90
N GLY A 871 -35.92 3.74 12.67
CA GLY A 871 -35.31 3.55 11.37
C GLY A 871 -34.21 4.56 11.04
N ASN A 872 -33.86 5.49 11.94
CA ASN A 872 -32.73 6.38 11.70
C ASN A 872 -31.44 5.58 11.76
N ILE A 873 -30.50 5.91 10.87
CA ILE A 873 -29.20 5.24 10.79
C ILE A 873 -28.13 6.25 11.22
N TYR A 874 -27.46 5.99 12.33
CA TYR A 874 -26.32 6.74 12.80
C TYR A 874 -25.05 6.25 12.10
N VAL A 875 -24.23 7.18 11.65
CA VAL A 875 -23.02 6.91 10.87
C VAL A 875 -21.84 7.62 11.51
N SER A 876 -20.75 6.90 11.77
CA SER A 876 -19.47 7.52 12.08
C SER A 876 -18.86 8.03 10.78
N ASP A 877 -18.83 9.35 10.61
CA ASP A 877 -18.15 10.08 9.55
C ASP A 877 -16.71 10.32 10.01
N SER A 878 -15.94 9.23 10.00
CA SER A 878 -14.78 9.05 10.85
C SER A 878 -13.63 9.98 10.51
N PHE A 879 -13.45 10.26 9.21
CA PHE A 879 -12.45 11.23 8.75
C PHE A 879 -12.81 12.66 9.17
N ASN A 880 -14.09 13.00 9.16
CA ASN A 880 -14.59 14.30 9.63
C ASN A 880 -14.74 14.37 11.16
N HIS A 881 -14.43 13.30 11.90
CA HIS A 881 -14.49 13.27 13.36
C HIS A 881 -15.88 13.61 13.93
N ALA A 882 -16.94 13.17 13.25
CA ALA A 882 -18.32 13.47 13.62
C ALA A 882 -19.23 12.25 13.45
N ILE A 883 -20.42 12.32 14.06
CA ILE A 883 -21.52 11.38 13.88
C ILE A 883 -22.62 12.08 13.07
N ARG A 884 -23.08 11.40 12.02
CA ARG A 884 -24.22 11.82 11.19
C ARG A 884 -25.42 10.96 11.49
N VAL A 885 -26.61 11.46 11.17
CA VAL A 885 -27.83 10.67 11.17
C VAL A 885 -28.46 10.72 9.78
N ILE A 886 -28.75 9.54 9.23
CA ILE A 886 -29.50 9.36 8.00
C ILE A 886 -30.95 9.12 8.38
N ILE A 887 -31.84 9.93 7.82
CA ILE A 887 -33.28 9.77 7.93
C ILE A 887 -33.78 9.15 6.61
N PRO A 888 -34.29 7.90 6.64
CA PRO A 888 -34.65 7.13 5.44
C PRO A 888 -35.63 7.83 4.49
#